data_AF-A0AAW9F4H7-F1
#
_entry.id   AF-A0AAW9F4H7-F1
#
_cell.length_a   1.000
_cell.length_b   1.000
_cell.length_c   1.000
_cell.angle_alpha   90.00
_cell.angle_beta   90.00
_cell.angle_gamma   90.00
#
_symmetry.space_group_name_H-M   'P 1'
#
loop_
_entity.id
_entity.type
_entity.pdbx_description
1 polymer ?
#
loop_
_entity_poly.entity_id
_entity_poly.type
_entity_poly.pdbx_seq_one_letter_code
_entity_poly.pdbx_strand_id
1 'polypeptide(L)'
;MDITQLNTGLTKKFEQSRIVFWHDPEQSFTAQLADLSVARDDKPVCIINMEHESQLEIRRRIELLEPDTAFLLYWPSEEPLAARDWLLDMRRYSGVFYADAASILLNELGLTNMALREHLAKRKSFFASRERTSALKKKLDSRSGVEDPLSLDFKMICVALACNADYQSLMMELGARLLSEDESEHALNTLDKYELQPSFWILMSQHFGYQVESPNLPSFRDLYRRILVSECYEMLEGNKPQWMQGVLLGTSTGRANAMTLLGQWRDSSRHNANYATLADEIARQLELAPRLEPFAAVALQNVFTFEQVEQSLIRGLANDVLEGDVKMNPAEWAALVSRRRQGYWCQKVSKYDALYMALTQAYELFEMRRAFPDGFHYHSAKAMYQAYETELFQFDRCYRLFNEALEQLQGMAVDLLAALSTRIEELYVHWYLYQLGLAWDGLLGKEQRLADWQLGVPKQSRFYDSVIRARFMQAGVKRQFVIISDALRYEIAHELQTEINQAKRFSAQLTSQLSVLPSYTQLGMAALLPHDQIDFSANGSTVLVDGMSSAGLDNRSAILAKVGGLAISAKQLLSWTRPEANQAVGEARVIYIYHDVIDAIGDKAATELQTFKAARQAISELNSLVAKVINGFGATRVVITADHGFLSQISSPEDGVKSSLLVEPPGTLEAKKRYLLGRNLPD
;
A
#
# COMPACT_ATOMS: atom_id res chain seq x y z
N MET A 1 34.55 19.35 -25.78
CA MET A 1 35.10 19.93 -27.02
C MET A 1 36.05 18.94 -27.65
N ASP A 2 35.82 18.57 -28.91
CA ASP A 2 36.66 17.60 -29.62
C ASP A 2 38.03 18.21 -29.98
N ILE A 3 39.03 17.92 -29.15
CA ILE A 3 40.43 18.33 -29.32
C ILE A 3 41.00 17.81 -30.65
N THR A 4 40.48 16.71 -31.20
CA THR A 4 40.96 16.11 -32.45
C THR A 4 40.77 17.06 -33.64
N GLN A 5 39.63 17.74 -33.70
CA GLN A 5 39.33 18.68 -34.78
C GLN A 5 40.21 19.95 -34.69
N LEU A 6 40.46 20.43 -33.46
CA LEU A 6 41.39 21.53 -33.19
C LEU A 6 42.83 21.16 -33.55
N ASN A 7 43.32 19.99 -33.10
CA ASN A 7 44.64 19.48 -33.44
C ASN A 7 44.83 19.33 -34.94
N THR A 8 43.83 18.78 -35.65
CA THR A 8 43.89 18.62 -37.11
C THR A 8 43.98 19.97 -37.82
N GLY A 9 43.14 20.92 -37.42
CA GLY A 9 43.13 22.27 -37.98
C GLY A 9 44.42 23.05 -37.72
N LEU A 10 44.96 22.95 -36.51
CA LEU A 10 46.23 23.58 -36.12
C LEU A 10 47.41 22.93 -36.82
N THR A 11 47.49 21.59 -36.89
CA THR A 11 48.57 20.86 -37.59
C THR A 11 48.68 21.31 -39.04
N LYS A 12 47.54 21.42 -39.74
CA LYS A 12 47.47 21.91 -41.12
C LYS A 12 47.98 23.35 -41.27
N LYS A 13 47.82 24.21 -40.26
CA LYS A 13 48.38 25.57 -40.28
C LYS A 13 49.90 25.55 -40.10
N PHE A 14 50.41 24.64 -39.28
CA PHE A 14 51.86 24.49 -39.05
C PHE A 14 52.61 23.85 -40.24
N GLU A 15 51.93 23.17 -41.16
CA GLU A 15 52.51 22.78 -42.46
C GLU A 15 52.95 23.99 -43.29
N GLN A 16 52.27 25.13 -43.15
CA GLN A 16 52.46 26.32 -43.98
C GLN A 16 53.18 27.46 -43.26
N SER A 17 53.17 27.47 -41.92
CA SER A 17 53.79 28.53 -41.14
C SER A 17 54.43 28.02 -39.86
N ARG A 18 55.57 28.60 -39.49
CA ARG A 18 56.25 28.32 -38.22
C ARG A 18 55.50 28.89 -37.02
N ILE A 19 54.83 30.02 -37.21
CA ILE A 19 54.17 30.76 -36.15
C ILE A 19 52.69 30.85 -36.52
N VAL A 20 51.81 30.52 -35.58
CA VAL A 20 50.37 30.60 -35.77
C VAL A 20 49.77 31.49 -34.69
N PHE A 21 49.02 32.50 -35.11
CA PHE A 21 48.23 33.38 -34.24
C PHE A 21 46.81 32.83 -34.13
N TRP A 22 46.28 32.76 -32.92
CA TRP A 22 44.90 32.39 -32.66
C TRP A 22 44.26 33.38 -31.70
N HIS A 23 43.32 34.18 -32.21
CA HIS A 23 42.48 35.04 -31.40
C HIS A 23 41.16 34.32 -31.10
N ASP A 24 40.84 34.22 -29.82
CA ASP A 24 39.59 33.67 -29.29
C ASP A 24 38.89 34.72 -28.41
N PRO A 25 38.17 35.68 -29.03
CA PRO A 25 37.44 36.72 -28.30
C PRO A 25 36.41 36.14 -27.31
N GLU A 26 35.88 34.95 -27.63
CA GLU A 26 34.84 34.30 -26.86
C GLU A 26 35.39 33.43 -25.74
N GLN A 27 36.72 33.30 -25.65
CA GLN A 27 37.45 32.50 -24.66
C GLN A 27 36.94 31.05 -24.55
N SER A 28 36.42 30.51 -25.65
CA SER A 28 35.84 29.18 -25.73
C SER A 28 36.87 28.04 -25.65
N PHE A 29 38.15 28.35 -25.85
CA PHE A 29 39.22 27.35 -26.02
C PHE A 29 40.36 27.43 -24.98
N THR A 30 40.31 28.39 -24.04
CA THR A 30 41.38 28.63 -23.07
C THR A 30 41.69 27.39 -22.23
N ALA A 31 40.67 26.64 -21.79
CA ALA A 31 40.84 25.44 -20.97
C ALA A 31 41.39 24.23 -21.75
N GLN A 32 41.30 24.26 -23.08
CA GLN A 32 41.70 23.17 -23.97
C GLN A 32 43.16 23.30 -24.40
N LEU A 33 43.80 24.45 -24.19
CA LEU A 33 45.20 24.69 -24.56
C LEU A 33 46.16 23.65 -23.98
N ALA A 34 45.94 23.23 -22.74
CA ALA A 34 46.76 22.23 -22.05
C ALA A 34 46.63 20.82 -22.64
N ASP A 35 45.50 20.54 -23.31
CA ASP A 35 45.21 19.24 -23.91
C ASP A 35 45.64 19.17 -25.39
N LEU A 36 46.09 20.29 -25.99
CA LEU A 36 46.53 20.35 -27.38
C LEU A 36 47.85 19.60 -27.57
N SER A 37 47.90 18.79 -28.62
CA SER A 37 49.05 17.95 -28.99
C SER A 37 49.37 18.17 -30.46
N VAL A 38 49.88 19.37 -30.76
CA VAL A 38 50.20 19.79 -32.12
C VAL A 38 51.71 19.66 -32.34
N ALA A 39 52.09 19.07 -33.47
CA ALA A 39 53.48 18.89 -33.86
C ALA A 39 53.74 19.44 -35.27
N ARG A 40 54.98 19.84 -35.51
CA ARG A 40 55.52 20.23 -36.82
C ARG A 40 56.83 19.49 -37.03
N ASP A 41 56.96 18.75 -38.13
CA ASP A 41 58.15 17.95 -38.46
C ASP A 41 58.61 17.06 -37.29
N ASP A 42 57.65 16.31 -36.71
CA ASP A 42 57.82 15.44 -35.53
C ASP A 42 58.32 16.14 -34.25
N LYS A 43 58.34 17.48 -34.21
CA LYS A 43 58.66 18.27 -33.02
C LYS A 43 57.41 18.93 -32.42
N PRO A 44 57.26 18.97 -31.09
CA PRO A 44 56.12 19.62 -30.46
C PRO A 44 56.13 21.13 -30.69
N VAL A 45 54.94 21.70 -30.93
CA VAL A 45 54.74 23.15 -31.03
C VAL A 45 54.75 23.77 -29.63
N CYS A 46 55.43 24.90 -29.46
CA CYS A 46 55.38 25.68 -28.22
C CYS A 46 54.09 26.51 -28.19
N ILE A 47 53.17 26.16 -27.28
CA ILE A 47 51.89 26.85 -27.11
C ILE A 47 52.02 27.89 -26.00
N ILE A 48 51.66 29.14 -26.31
CA ILE A 48 51.77 30.27 -25.38
C ILE A 48 50.40 30.95 -25.28
N ASN A 49 49.84 31.01 -24.07
CA ASN A 49 48.70 31.87 -23.78
C ASN A 49 49.20 33.29 -23.50
N MET A 50 48.87 34.22 -24.40
CA MET A 50 49.39 35.59 -24.42
C MET A 50 48.70 36.55 -23.43
N GLU A 51 47.74 36.08 -22.64
CA GLU A 51 46.95 36.91 -21.70
C GLU A 51 47.80 37.72 -20.71
N HIS A 52 48.91 37.16 -20.26
CA HIS A 52 49.80 37.76 -19.27
C HIS A 52 51.26 37.87 -19.73
N GLU A 53 51.52 37.65 -21.02
CA GLU A 53 52.86 37.61 -21.58
C GLU A 53 53.31 38.96 -22.16
N SER A 54 54.60 39.27 -21.98
CA SER A 54 55.20 40.48 -22.59
C SER A 54 55.44 40.27 -24.08
N GLN A 55 54.74 41.03 -24.92
CA GLN A 55 54.86 40.92 -26.38
C GLN A 55 56.31 41.12 -26.87
N LEU A 56 57.07 42.02 -26.24
CA LEU A 56 58.47 42.27 -26.62
C LEU A 56 59.38 41.08 -26.28
N GLU A 57 59.16 40.42 -25.14
CA GLU A 57 59.96 39.26 -24.75
C GLU A 57 59.63 38.05 -25.62
N ILE A 58 58.35 37.83 -25.90
CA ILE A 58 57.91 36.78 -26.83
C ILE A 58 58.48 37.02 -28.24
N ARG A 59 58.46 38.26 -28.73
CA ARG A 59 59.10 38.62 -30.01
C ARG A 59 60.59 38.29 -30.01
N ARG A 60 61.33 38.69 -28.98
CA ARG A 60 62.76 38.37 -28.83
C ARG A 60 63.01 36.87 -28.83
N ARG A 61 62.18 36.11 -28.10
CA ARG A 61 62.27 34.65 -28.04
C ARG A 61 62.09 34.02 -29.42
N ILE A 62 61.06 34.41 -30.15
CA ILE A 62 60.69 33.81 -31.44
C ILE A 62 61.68 34.18 -32.56
N GLU A 63 62.21 35.39 -32.55
CA GLU A 63 63.06 35.93 -33.64
C GLU A 63 64.56 35.71 -33.41
N LEU A 64 65.02 35.74 -32.15
CA LEU A 64 66.45 35.72 -31.83
C LEU A 64 66.90 34.48 -31.07
N LEU A 65 66.10 33.98 -30.11
CA LEU A 65 66.54 32.88 -29.23
C LEU A 65 66.17 31.50 -29.78
N GLU A 66 64.98 31.38 -30.36
CA GLU A 66 64.39 30.12 -30.82
C GLU A 66 63.85 30.25 -32.27
N PRO A 67 64.71 30.57 -33.27
CA PRO A 67 64.27 30.86 -34.64
C PRO A 67 63.70 29.65 -35.38
N ASP A 68 64.07 28.43 -34.98
CA ASP A 68 63.61 27.18 -35.62
C ASP A 68 62.41 26.54 -34.91
N THR A 69 62.05 27.02 -33.71
CA THR A 69 60.91 26.49 -32.94
C THR A 69 59.59 26.98 -33.52
N ALA A 70 58.58 26.10 -33.57
CA ALA A 70 57.22 26.44 -33.97
C ALA A 70 56.41 26.97 -32.77
N PHE A 71 55.65 28.04 -32.96
CA PHE A 71 54.91 28.70 -31.89
C PHE A 71 53.42 28.86 -32.21
N LEU A 72 52.55 28.48 -31.28
CA LEU A 72 51.14 28.86 -31.27
C LEU A 72 50.96 29.98 -30.24
N LEU A 73 50.62 31.18 -30.72
CA LEU A 73 50.33 32.32 -29.88
C LEU A 73 48.81 32.47 -29.77
N TYR A 74 48.28 32.18 -28.59
CA TYR A 74 46.85 32.23 -28.30
C TYR A 74 46.48 33.50 -27.52
N TRP A 75 45.46 34.22 -27.97
CA TRP A 75 44.90 35.39 -27.28
C TRP A 75 43.45 35.13 -26.88
N PRO A 76 43.10 35.19 -25.59
CA PRO A 76 41.70 35.18 -25.13
C PRO A 76 41.03 36.55 -25.33
N SER A 77 41.26 37.19 -26.48
CA SER A 77 40.78 38.53 -26.81
C SER A 77 40.73 38.77 -28.33
N GLU A 78 40.01 39.82 -28.73
CA GLU A 78 39.97 40.28 -30.12
C GLU A 78 41.34 40.63 -30.68
N GLU A 79 41.45 40.49 -32.00
CA GLU A 79 42.63 40.93 -32.73
C GLU A 79 42.82 42.46 -32.53
N PRO A 80 44.00 42.92 -32.05
CA PRO A 80 44.22 44.34 -31.82
C PRO A 80 44.25 45.13 -33.13
N LEU A 81 43.77 46.37 -33.09
CA LEU A 81 43.93 47.31 -34.21
C LEU A 81 45.41 47.44 -34.59
N ALA A 82 45.70 47.56 -35.88
CA ALA A 82 47.08 47.61 -36.41
C ALA A 82 48.00 48.63 -35.71
N ALA A 83 47.47 49.80 -35.33
CA ALA A 83 48.24 50.83 -34.63
C ALA A 83 48.65 50.45 -33.19
N ARG A 84 48.04 49.42 -32.61
CA ARG A 84 48.25 48.94 -31.24
C ARG A 84 48.87 47.54 -31.19
N ASP A 85 49.24 47.00 -32.34
CA ASP A 85 49.71 45.63 -32.48
C ASP A 85 51.24 45.58 -32.62
N TRP A 86 51.94 45.24 -31.53
CA TRP A 86 53.41 45.27 -31.50
C TRP A 86 54.04 44.07 -32.21
N LEU A 87 53.21 43.08 -32.56
CA LEU A 87 53.60 41.89 -33.32
C LEU A 87 53.01 41.91 -34.73
N LEU A 88 52.54 43.07 -35.22
CA LEU A 88 51.87 43.19 -36.51
C LEU A 88 52.73 42.68 -37.67
N ASP A 89 54.00 43.04 -37.68
CA ASP A 89 54.96 42.58 -38.68
C ASP A 89 55.14 41.05 -38.63
N MET A 90 55.20 40.47 -37.43
CA MET A 90 55.20 39.02 -37.25
C MET A 90 53.91 38.37 -37.75
N ARG A 91 52.75 38.92 -37.41
CA ARG A 91 51.44 38.41 -37.83
C ARG A 91 51.32 38.37 -39.36
N ARG A 92 51.90 39.33 -40.08
CA ARG A 92 51.84 39.43 -41.55
C ARG A 92 52.51 38.27 -42.28
N TYR A 93 53.55 37.68 -41.72
CA TYR A 93 54.22 36.52 -42.31
C TYR A 93 53.88 35.19 -41.61
N SER A 94 53.07 35.24 -40.55
CA SER A 94 52.61 34.09 -39.77
C SER A 94 51.29 33.52 -40.28
N GLY A 95 50.95 32.30 -39.86
CA GLY A 95 49.62 31.73 -40.05
C GLY A 95 48.61 32.30 -39.06
N VAL A 96 47.34 32.38 -39.46
CA VAL A 96 46.23 32.69 -38.54
C VAL A 96 45.25 31.53 -38.48
N PHE A 97 44.84 31.17 -37.28
CA PHE A 97 43.86 30.13 -36.99
C PHE A 97 42.60 30.74 -36.38
N TYR A 98 41.46 30.26 -36.84
CA TYR A 98 40.14 30.58 -36.33
C TYR A 98 39.39 29.28 -36.09
N ALA A 99 38.75 29.15 -34.94
CA ALA A 99 37.90 28.02 -34.60
C ALA A 99 36.52 28.53 -34.21
N ASP A 100 35.50 27.93 -34.79
CA ASP A 100 34.12 28.23 -34.42
C ASP A 100 33.62 27.24 -33.38
N ALA A 101 33.45 27.72 -32.16
CA ALA A 101 33.07 26.91 -31.02
C ALA A 101 31.70 26.24 -31.21
N ALA A 102 30.74 26.95 -31.83
CA ALA A 102 29.39 26.46 -32.03
C ALA A 102 29.33 25.29 -33.02
N SER A 103 30.05 25.33 -34.15
CA SER A 103 30.13 24.20 -35.09
C SER A 103 30.93 23.02 -34.54
N ILE A 104 31.98 23.24 -33.78
CA ILE A 104 32.72 22.15 -33.12
C ILE A 104 31.81 21.44 -32.12
N LEU A 105 31.07 22.20 -31.31
CA LEU A 105 30.10 21.65 -30.36
C LEU A 105 28.96 20.90 -31.07
N LEU A 106 28.45 21.46 -32.16
CA LEU A 106 27.42 20.82 -32.99
C LEU A 106 27.89 19.45 -33.48
N ASN A 107 29.12 19.35 -34.00
CA ASN A 107 29.73 18.09 -34.42
C ASN A 107 29.97 17.15 -33.23
N GLU A 108 30.47 17.66 -32.10
CA GLU A 108 30.72 16.86 -30.89
C GLU A 108 29.44 16.22 -30.35
N LEU A 109 28.31 16.93 -30.41
CA LEU A 109 27.00 16.42 -30.02
C LEU A 109 26.39 15.46 -31.05
N GLY A 110 27.04 15.28 -32.21
CA GLY A 110 26.54 14.42 -33.29
C GLY A 110 25.33 15.01 -34.02
N LEU A 111 25.12 16.32 -33.93
CA LEU A 111 24.01 17.01 -34.56
C LEU A 111 24.34 17.31 -36.03
N THR A 112 23.40 17.08 -36.93
CA THR A 112 23.57 17.31 -38.38
C THR A 112 22.87 18.58 -38.86
N ASN A 113 21.93 19.10 -38.08
CA ASN A 113 21.16 20.29 -38.40
C ASN A 113 21.95 21.57 -38.12
N MET A 114 22.54 22.17 -39.17
CA MET A 114 23.33 23.40 -39.07
C MET A 114 22.54 24.61 -38.55
N ALA A 115 21.20 24.61 -38.62
CA ALA A 115 20.38 25.67 -38.04
C ALA A 115 20.49 25.73 -36.51
N LEU A 116 20.91 24.65 -35.85
CA LEU A 116 21.15 24.61 -34.40
C LEU A 116 22.43 25.35 -33.98
N ARG A 117 23.31 25.73 -34.92
CA ARG A 117 24.57 26.41 -34.62
C ARG A 117 24.33 27.73 -33.87
N GLU A 118 23.43 28.57 -34.38
CA GLU A 118 23.09 29.85 -33.71
C GLU A 118 22.42 29.61 -32.36
N HIS A 119 21.61 28.55 -32.25
CA HIS A 119 20.95 28.18 -31.01
C HIS A 119 21.95 27.75 -29.92
N LEU A 120 22.93 26.91 -30.28
CA LEU A 120 24.04 26.51 -29.40
C LEU A 120 24.88 27.72 -28.98
N ALA A 121 25.12 28.67 -29.90
CA ALA A 121 25.88 29.89 -29.61
C ALA A 121 25.17 30.82 -28.60
N LYS A 122 23.84 30.78 -28.49
CA LYS A 122 23.11 31.52 -27.44
C LYS A 122 23.26 30.86 -26.06
N ARG A 123 23.56 29.56 -26.01
CA ARG A 123 23.59 28.75 -24.78
C ARG A 123 25.01 28.47 -24.27
N LYS A 124 25.99 29.31 -24.59
CA LYS A 124 27.41 29.10 -24.24
C LYS A 124 27.64 28.82 -22.75
N SER A 125 26.90 29.49 -21.86
CA SER A 125 27.00 29.30 -20.40
C SER A 125 26.68 27.86 -19.96
N PHE A 126 25.76 27.18 -20.66
CA PHE A 126 25.44 25.78 -20.41
C PHE A 126 26.64 24.88 -20.74
N PHE A 127 27.25 25.10 -21.90
CA PHE A 127 28.35 24.29 -22.45
C PHE A 127 29.73 24.55 -21.82
N ALA A 128 29.85 25.56 -20.96
CA ALA A 128 31.07 25.81 -20.19
C ALA A 128 31.47 24.65 -19.26
N SER A 129 30.57 23.70 -18.96
CA SER A 129 30.88 22.47 -18.21
C SER A 129 31.02 21.27 -19.14
N ARG A 130 32.16 20.57 -19.02
CA ARG A 130 32.42 19.30 -19.73
C ARG A 130 31.42 18.21 -19.28
N GLU A 131 31.06 18.18 -18.01
CA GLU A 131 30.10 17.23 -17.43
C GLU A 131 28.70 17.41 -18.00
N ARG A 132 28.18 18.65 -18.05
CA ARG A 132 26.85 18.93 -18.64
C ARG A 132 26.80 18.60 -20.12
N THR A 133 27.86 18.95 -20.86
CA THR A 133 27.97 18.65 -22.30
C THR A 133 27.95 17.13 -22.55
N SER A 134 28.72 16.36 -21.77
CA SER A 134 28.71 14.89 -21.81
C SER A 134 27.34 14.31 -21.42
N ALA A 135 26.70 14.84 -20.39
CA ALA A 135 25.38 14.39 -19.95
C ALA A 135 24.30 14.66 -21.00
N LEU A 136 24.34 15.81 -21.68
CA LEU A 136 23.47 16.13 -22.80
C LEU A 136 23.71 15.16 -23.96
N LYS A 137 24.97 14.94 -24.35
CA LYS A 137 25.35 14.02 -25.42
C LYS A 137 24.79 12.61 -25.21
N LYS A 138 24.77 12.11 -23.97
CA LYS A 138 24.18 10.80 -23.63
C LYS A 138 22.66 10.74 -23.81
N LYS A 139 21.98 11.89 -23.73
CA LYS A 139 20.51 12.01 -23.87
C LYS A 139 20.06 12.35 -25.29
N LEU A 140 20.99 12.74 -26.17
CA LEU A 140 20.74 12.90 -27.59
C LEU A 140 20.68 11.51 -28.22
N ASP A 141 19.57 11.22 -28.90
CA ASP A 141 19.40 9.92 -29.55
C ASP A 141 20.18 9.91 -30.87
N SER A 142 21.25 9.12 -30.91
CA SER A 142 22.02 8.88 -32.14
C SER A 142 21.19 8.28 -33.30
N ARG A 143 19.94 7.85 -33.06
CA ARG A 143 19.08 7.18 -34.06
C ARG A 143 17.96 8.06 -34.65
N SER A 144 17.52 9.14 -33.98
CA SER A 144 16.38 9.97 -34.45
C SER A 144 16.76 11.03 -35.48
N GLY A 145 18.04 11.42 -35.53
CA GLY A 145 18.67 12.15 -36.64
C GLY A 145 18.26 13.62 -36.82
N VAL A 146 17.23 14.15 -36.16
CA VAL A 146 16.84 15.56 -36.28
C VAL A 146 16.37 16.10 -34.92
N GLU A 147 17.24 16.84 -34.25
CA GLU A 147 16.83 17.73 -33.15
C GLU A 147 16.41 19.08 -33.74
N ASP A 148 15.35 19.65 -33.18
CA ASP A 148 15.00 21.06 -33.32
C ASP A 148 15.44 21.86 -32.05
N PRO A 149 15.46 23.20 -32.10
CA PRO A 149 15.89 24.02 -30.96
C PRO A 149 15.16 23.72 -29.64
N LEU A 150 13.86 23.42 -29.69
CA LEU A 150 13.04 23.22 -28.50
C LEU A 150 13.27 21.83 -27.89
N SER A 151 13.42 20.80 -28.73
CA SER A 151 13.78 19.44 -28.32
C SER A 151 15.17 19.36 -27.68
N LEU A 152 16.12 20.16 -28.17
CA LEU A 152 17.44 20.31 -27.58
C LEU A 152 17.37 21.01 -26.22
N ASP A 153 16.64 22.13 -26.14
CA ASP A 153 16.43 22.86 -24.88
C ASP A 153 15.72 21.98 -23.83
N PHE A 154 14.76 21.13 -24.23
CA PHE A 154 14.12 20.17 -23.33
C PHE A 154 15.15 19.21 -22.69
N LYS A 155 16.08 18.67 -23.47
CA LYS A 155 17.14 17.79 -22.95
C LYS A 155 18.13 18.55 -22.08
N MET A 156 18.45 19.80 -22.43
CA MET A 156 19.29 20.67 -21.61
C MET A 156 18.62 20.99 -20.26
N ILE A 157 17.31 21.26 -20.25
CA ILE A 157 16.52 21.44 -19.03
C ILE A 157 16.63 20.19 -18.16
N CYS A 158 16.45 18.99 -18.75
CA CYS A 158 16.55 17.74 -18.00
C CYS A 158 17.95 17.50 -17.43
N VAL A 159 19.02 17.88 -18.16
CA VAL A 159 20.40 17.83 -17.65
C VAL A 159 20.60 18.83 -16.51
N ALA A 160 20.15 20.08 -16.68
CA ALA A 160 20.29 21.13 -15.68
C ALA A 160 19.57 20.77 -14.38
N LEU A 161 18.45 20.06 -14.48
CA LEU A 161 17.61 19.62 -13.37
C LEU A 161 17.88 18.16 -12.95
N ALA A 162 18.95 17.54 -13.45
CA ALA A 162 19.41 16.20 -13.07
C ALA A 162 18.35 15.09 -13.16
N CYS A 163 17.52 15.08 -14.22
CA CYS A 163 16.46 14.10 -14.45
C CYS A 163 16.55 13.42 -15.83
N ASN A 164 15.71 12.40 -16.06
CA ASN A 164 15.62 11.74 -17.36
C ASN A 164 14.95 12.65 -18.41
N ALA A 165 15.23 12.39 -19.69
CA ALA A 165 14.74 13.22 -20.80
C ALA A 165 13.30 12.85 -21.20
N ASP A 166 12.39 12.94 -20.25
CA ASP A 166 10.96 12.69 -20.41
C ASP A 166 10.18 13.63 -19.46
N TYR A 167 8.96 14.00 -19.87
CA TYR A 167 8.15 14.98 -19.12
C TYR A 167 7.82 14.48 -17.72
N GLN A 168 7.65 13.17 -17.54
CA GLN A 168 7.27 12.58 -16.27
C GLN A 168 8.39 12.76 -15.24
N SER A 169 9.62 12.38 -15.58
CA SER A 169 10.79 12.56 -14.74
C SER A 169 11.07 14.03 -14.45
N LEU A 170 10.93 14.91 -15.45
CA LEU A 170 11.09 16.35 -15.28
C LEU A 170 10.09 16.91 -14.27
N MET A 171 8.82 16.60 -14.42
CA MET A 171 7.76 17.14 -13.57
C MET A 171 7.77 16.54 -12.16
N MET A 172 8.07 15.25 -11.99
CA MET A 172 8.20 14.67 -10.63
C MET A 172 9.39 15.27 -9.86
N GLU A 173 10.51 15.50 -10.54
CA GLU A 173 11.70 16.10 -9.93
C GLU A 173 11.49 17.59 -9.61
N LEU A 174 10.85 18.35 -10.50
CA LEU A 174 10.47 19.73 -10.22
C LEU A 174 9.44 19.83 -9.09
N GLY A 175 8.47 18.92 -9.05
CA GLY A 175 7.49 18.83 -7.98
C GLY A 175 8.11 18.58 -6.60
N ALA A 176 9.14 17.73 -6.55
CA ALA A 176 9.92 17.51 -5.33
C ALA A 176 10.60 18.79 -4.84
N ARG A 177 11.21 19.57 -5.74
CA ARG A 177 11.87 20.84 -5.41
C ARG A 177 10.90 21.94 -5.00
N LEU A 178 9.64 21.86 -5.42
CA LEU A 178 8.62 22.85 -5.06
C LEU A 178 8.29 22.86 -3.56
N LEU A 179 8.61 21.79 -2.85
CA LEU A 179 8.40 21.66 -1.41
C LEU A 179 9.36 22.53 -0.57
N SER A 180 10.40 23.09 -1.18
CA SER A 180 11.33 24.02 -0.59
C SER A 180 11.39 25.30 -1.44
N GLU A 181 11.14 26.46 -0.82
CA GLU A 181 11.20 27.73 -1.55
C GLU A 181 12.60 27.97 -2.14
N ASP A 182 13.65 27.64 -1.37
CA ASP A 182 15.04 27.74 -1.81
C ASP A 182 15.33 26.83 -3.02
N GLU A 183 14.83 25.59 -3.03
CA GLU A 183 15.07 24.66 -4.15
C GLU A 183 14.27 25.03 -5.39
N SER A 184 13.03 25.51 -5.21
CA SER A 184 12.20 26.02 -6.30
C SER A 184 12.83 27.25 -6.95
N GLU A 185 13.32 28.20 -6.15
CA GLU A 185 14.01 29.38 -6.64
C GLU A 185 15.33 28.99 -7.32
N HIS A 186 16.09 28.07 -6.72
CA HIS A 186 17.31 27.54 -7.31
C HIS A 186 17.06 26.88 -8.68
N ALA A 187 15.97 26.14 -8.84
CA ALA A 187 15.59 25.54 -10.12
C ALA A 187 15.29 26.61 -11.17
N LEU A 188 14.51 27.65 -10.84
CA LEU A 188 14.24 28.76 -11.75
C LEU A 188 15.51 29.53 -12.13
N ASN A 189 16.34 29.89 -11.14
CA ASN A 189 17.61 30.58 -11.34
C ASN A 189 18.58 29.75 -12.19
N THR A 190 18.55 28.42 -12.05
CA THR A 190 19.34 27.51 -12.91
C THR A 190 18.85 27.54 -14.35
N LEU A 191 17.54 27.56 -14.59
CA LEU A 191 17.00 27.67 -15.94
C LEU A 191 17.29 29.04 -16.57
N ASP A 192 17.19 30.12 -15.79
CA ASP A 192 17.48 31.48 -16.24
C ASP A 192 18.97 31.68 -16.57
N LYS A 193 19.88 31.18 -15.72
CA LYS A 193 21.34 31.19 -15.94
C LYS A 193 21.76 30.61 -17.29
N TYR A 194 21.01 29.63 -17.79
CA TYR A 194 21.26 28.97 -19.07
C TYR A 194 20.29 29.41 -20.17
N GLU A 195 19.50 30.47 -19.94
CA GLU A 195 18.50 31.02 -20.86
C GLU A 195 17.43 30.00 -21.33
N LEU A 196 17.15 28.98 -20.51
CA LEU A 196 16.23 27.87 -20.82
C LEU A 196 14.79 28.15 -20.38
N GLN A 197 14.55 29.18 -19.57
CA GLN A 197 13.23 29.47 -19.01
C GLN A 197 12.14 29.76 -20.08
N PRO A 198 12.39 30.55 -21.15
CA PRO A 198 11.38 30.74 -22.20
C PRO A 198 10.97 29.43 -22.88
N SER A 199 11.95 28.58 -23.18
CA SER A 199 11.73 27.27 -23.80
C SER A 199 10.96 26.33 -22.88
N PHE A 200 11.24 26.35 -21.57
CA PHE A 200 10.48 25.59 -20.57
C PHE A 200 8.98 25.93 -20.63
N TRP A 201 8.62 27.22 -20.63
CA TRP A 201 7.21 27.61 -20.66
C TRP A 201 6.52 27.28 -21.99
N ILE A 202 7.24 27.36 -23.11
CA ILE A 202 6.73 26.89 -24.42
C ILE A 202 6.45 25.39 -24.36
N LEU A 203 7.35 24.59 -23.78
CA LEU A 203 7.18 23.14 -23.60
C LEU A 203 5.97 22.84 -22.71
N MET A 204 5.79 23.54 -21.58
CA MET A 204 4.62 23.36 -20.71
C MET A 204 3.31 23.77 -21.39
N SER A 205 3.34 24.82 -22.21
CA SER A 205 2.20 25.25 -23.03
C SER A 205 1.84 24.21 -24.09
N GLN A 206 2.82 23.64 -24.80
CA GLN A 206 2.58 22.62 -25.83
C GLN A 206 2.14 21.28 -25.23
N HIS A 207 2.80 20.83 -24.15
CA HIS A 207 2.56 19.52 -23.57
C HIS A 207 1.33 19.48 -22.66
N PHE A 208 1.17 20.46 -21.78
CA PHE A 208 0.05 20.51 -20.82
C PHE A 208 -1.05 21.48 -21.25
N GLY A 209 -0.89 22.32 -22.28
CA GLY A 209 -1.85 23.39 -22.54
C GLY A 209 -1.82 24.48 -21.46
N TYR A 210 -0.68 24.65 -20.78
CA TYR A 210 -0.51 25.66 -19.73
C TYR A 210 -0.46 27.06 -20.33
N GLN A 211 -1.45 27.89 -20.01
CA GLN A 211 -1.56 29.27 -20.49
C GLN A 211 -1.83 30.22 -19.33
N VAL A 212 -1.20 31.39 -19.38
CA VAL A 212 -1.31 32.41 -18.35
C VAL A 212 -1.79 33.70 -19.00
N GLU A 213 -2.86 34.28 -18.46
CA GLU A 213 -3.41 35.54 -18.96
C GLU A 213 -2.52 36.71 -18.55
N SER A 214 -2.24 37.62 -19.49
CA SER A 214 -1.55 38.89 -19.20
C SER A 214 -2.38 39.72 -18.21
N PRO A 215 -1.78 40.35 -17.17
CA PRO A 215 -0.35 40.58 -16.94
C PRO A 215 0.36 39.54 -16.05
N ASN A 216 -0.24 38.37 -15.80
CA ASN A 216 0.33 37.38 -14.88
C ASN A 216 1.57 36.70 -15.48
N LEU A 217 2.54 36.37 -14.63
CA LEU A 217 3.73 35.61 -15.02
C LEU A 217 3.53 34.11 -14.73
N PRO A 218 4.06 33.22 -15.58
CA PRO A 218 4.03 31.79 -15.34
C PRO A 218 4.86 31.41 -14.11
N SER A 219 4.36 30.47 -13.32
CA SER A 219 5.03 29.97 -12.12
C SER A 219 4.86 28.47 -11.97
N PHE A 220 5.81 27.81 -11.29
CA PHE A 220 5.69 26.38 -11.01
C PHE A 220 4.45 26.09 -10.16
N ARG A 221 4.18 26.88 -9.12
CA ARG A 221 3.00 26.69 -8.25
C ARG A 221 1.69 26.72 -9.03
N ASP A 222 1.50 27.70 -9.92
CA ASP A 222 0.31 27.76 -10.75
C ASP A 222 0.23 26.56 -11.71
N LEU A 223 1.34 26.17 -12.35
CA LEU A 223 1.39 24.98 -13.22
C LEU A 223 0.92 23.70 -12.50
N TYR A 224 1.47 23.38 -11.33
CA TYR A 224 1.08 22.18 -10.57
C TYR A 224 -0.35 22.27 -10.06
N ARG A 225 -0.81 23.46 -9.64
CA ARG A 225 -2.20 23.71 -9.26
C ARG A 225 -3.14 23.37 -10.42
N ARG A 226 -2.85 23.84 -11.64
CA ARG A 226 -3.67 23.54 -12.82
C ARG A 226 -3.62 22.06 -13.21
N ILE A 227 -2.47 21.40 -13.10
CA ILE A 227 -2.31 19.96 -13.36
C ILE A 227 -3.20 19.14 -12.41
N LEU A 228 -3.09 19.35 -11.09
CA LEU A 228 -3.88 18.62 -10.10
C LEU A 228 -5.38 18.92 -10.24
N VAL A 229 -5.76 20.20 -10.34
CA VAL A 229 -7.18 20.57 -10.49
C VAL A 229 -7.77 20.01 -11.78
N SER A 230 -7.00 19.96 -12.88
CA SER A 230 -7.46 19.37 -14.13
C SER A 230 -7.74 17.89 -14.03
N GLU A 231 -6.86 17.09 -13.40
CA GLU A 231 -7.15 15.67 -13.17
C GLU A 231 -8.38 15.49 -12.28
N CYS A 232 -8.44 16.21 -11.15
CA CYS A 232 -9.57 16.15 -10.23
C CYS A 232 -10.88 16.46 -10.96
N TYR A 233 -10.91 17.55 -11.74
CA TYR A 233 -12.06 17.95 -12.53
C TYR A 233 -12.45 16.92 -13.60
N GLU A 234 -11.48 16.32 -14.30
CA GLU A 234 -11.78 15.34 -15.33
C GLU A 234 -12.37 14.05 -14.76
N MET A 235 -11.90 13.63 -13.58
CA MET A 235 -12.34 12.41 -12.90
C MET A 235 -13.66 12.55 -12.12
N LEU A 236 -14.14 13.77 -11.87
CA LEU A 236 -15.44 14.01 -11.22
C LEU A 236 -16.59 13.53 -12.12
N GLU A 237 -17.55 12.82 -11.53
CA GLU A 237 -18.79 12.43 -12.20
C GLU A 237 -19.90 13.45 -11.96
N GLY A 238 -20.87 13.50 -12.88
CA GLY A 238 -22.03 14.38 -12.78
C GLY A 238 -21.72 15.86 -13.00
N ASN A 239 -22.32 16.73 -12.19
CA ASN A 239 -22.24 18.18 -12.34
C ASN A 239 -20.88 18.69 -11.84
N LYS A 240 -20.01 19.06 -12.78
CA LYS A 240 -18.66 19.56 -12.47
C LYS A 240 -18.70 21.02 -12.00
N PRO A 241 -17.94 21.39 -10.95
CA PRO A 241 -18.02 22.70 -10.33
C PRO A 241 -17.44 23.81 -11.23
N GLN A 242 -18.15 24.93 -11.35
CA GLN A 242 -17.69 26.09 -12.14
C GLN A 242 -16.41 26.72 -11.59
N TRP A 243 -16.21 26.72 -10.27
CA TRP A 243 -15.05 27.34 -9.65
C TRP A 243 -13.71 26.68 -10.05
N MET A 244 -13.73 25.43 -10.51
CA MET A 244 -12.53 24.74 -11.01
C MET A 244 -12.19 25.13 -12.46
N GLN A 245 -13.16 25.60 -13.25
CA GLN A 245 -13.00 25.84 -14.70
C GLN A 245 -11.90 26.87 -15.00
N GLY A 246 -11.80 27.93 -14.20
CA GLY A 246 -10.76 28.96 -14.35
C GLY A 246 -9.34 28.51 -14.01
N VAL A 247 -9.18 27.29 -13.48
CA VAL A 247 -7.88 26.71 -13.07
C VAL A 247 -7.50 25.52 -13.96
N LEU A 248 -8.31 25.18 -14.98
CA LEU A 248 -8.01 24.06 -15.85
C LEU A 248 -6.88 24.37 -16.82
N LEU A 249 -6.21 23.31 -17.27
CA LEU A 249 -5.36 23.33 -18.45
C LEU A 249 -6.20 23.53 -19.71
N GLY A 250 -5.70 24.34 -20.65
CA GLY A 250 -6.49 24.85 -21.78
C GLY A 250 -6.85 23.81 -22.83
N THR A 251 -6.10 22.71 -22.93
CA THR A 251 -6.29 21.68 -23.97
C THR A 251 -6.71 20.33 -23.40
N SER A 252 -7.54 19.59 -24.14
CA SER A 252 -7.94 18.23 -23.76
C SER A 252 -6.75 17.27 -23.68
N THR A 253 -5.84 17.34 -24.66
CA THR A 253 -4.58 16.58 -24.67
C THR A 253 -3.73 16.88 -23.44
N GLY A 254 -3.63 18.16 -23.05
CA GLY A 254 -2.88 18.57 -21.87
C GLY A 254 -3.45 18.02 -20.57
N ARG A 255 -4.78 17.95 -20.46
CA ARG A 255 -5.46 17.31 -19.32
C ARG A 255 -5.25 15.80 -19.27
N ALA A 256 -5.25 15.13 -20.43
CA ALA A 256 -4.89 13.71 -20.50
C ALA A 256 -3.43 13.44 -20.11
N ASN A 257 -2.51 14.33 -20.51
CA ASN A 257 -1.10 14.26 -20.10
C ASN A 257 -0.95 14.47 -18.59
N ALA A 258 -1.70 15.42 -17.99
CA ALA A 258 -1.74 15.62 -16.55
C ALA A 258 -2.22 14.37 -15.80
N MET A 259 -3.31 13.73 -16.23
CA MET A 259 -3.79 12.46 -15.64
C MET A 259 -2.71 11.37 -15.68
N THR A 260 -2.02 11.24 -16.82
CA THR A 260 -0.95 10.23 -16.98
C THR A 260 0.22 10.50 -16.05
N LEU A 261 0.66 11.77 -15.96
CA LEU A 261 1.73 12.19 -15.04
C LEU A 261 1.38 11.84 -13.59
N LEU A 262 0.20 12.25 -13.13
CA LEU A 262 -0.20 12.11 -11.73
C LEU A 262 -0.45 10.66 -11.33
N GLY A 263 -0.97 9.82 -12.24
CA GLY A 263 -1.04 8.38 -12.06
C GLY A 263 0.34 7.77 -11.79
N GLN A 264 1.30 8.03 -12.68
CA GLN A 264 2.67 7.52 -12.52
C GLN A 264 3.37 8.10 -11.29
N TRP A 265 3.05 9.32 -10.88
CA TRP A 265 3.64 9.94 -9.71
C TRP A 265 3.19 9.25 -8.42
N ARG A 266 1.91 8.94 -8.30
CA ARG A 266 1.37 8.16 -7.17
C ARG A 266 1.97 6.76 -7.08
N ASP A 267 2.22 6.13 -8.22
CA ASP A 267 2.82 4.79 -8.30
C ASP A 267 4.35 4.80 -8.08
N SER A 268 4.99 5.97 -8.11
CA SER A 268 6.44 6.09 -8.00
C SER A 268 6.91 5.90 -6.56
N SER A 269 7.68 4.82 -6.31
CA SER A 269 8.29 4.58 -5.00
C SER A 269 9.25 5.68 -4.53
N ARG A 270 9.83 6.43 -5.48
CA ARG A 270 10.75 7.54 -5.19
C ARG A 270 10.05 8.86 -4.91
N HIS A 271 8.96 9.16 -5.61
CA HIS A 271 8.36 10.50 -5.62
C HIS A 271 6.97 10.58 -4.96
N ASN A 272 6.37 9.46 -4.55
CA ASN A 272 5.02 9.46 -4.00
C ASN A 272 4.86 10.30 -2.73
N ALA A 273 5.86 10.34 -1.84
CA ALA A 273 5.79 11.10 -0.61
C ALA A 273 5.66 12.61 -0.90
N ASN A 274 6.43 13.08 -1.88
CA ASN A 274 6.48 14.46 -2.33
C ASN A 274 5.14 14.86 -2.97
N TYR A 275 4.52 13.93 -3.71
CA TYR A 275 3.18 14.13 -4.26
C TYR A 275 2.14 14.40 -3.17
N ALA A 276 2.12 13.59 -2.10
CA ALA A 276 1.15 13.80 -1.02
C ALA A 276 1.30 15.18 -0.36
N THR A 277 2.53 15.60 -0.09
CA THR A 277 2.81 16.92 0.51
C THR A 277 2.36 18.06 -0.42
N LEU A 278 2.70 17.99 -1.71
CA LEU A 278 2.32 19.01 -2.67
C LEU A 278 0.80 19.07 -2.90
N ALA A 279 0.14 17.90 -2.98
CA ALA A 279 -1.30 17.81 -3.11
C ALA A 279 -2.02 18.42 -1.90
N ASP A 280 -1.52 18.19 -0.68
CA ASP A 280 -2.07 18.81 0.53
C ASP A 280 -1.91 20.34 0.55
N GLU A 281 -0.73 20.85 0.19
CA GLU A 281 -0.50 22.30 0.13
C GLU A 281 -1.48 22.97 -0.85
N ILE A 282 -1.64 22.41 -2.04
CA ILE A 282 -2.55 22.92 -3.07
C ILE A 282 -4.01 22.76 -2.62
N ALA A 283 -4.38 21.65 -1.98
CA ALA A 283 -5.73 21.46 -1.44
C ALA A 283 -6.08 22.50 -0.37
N ARG A 284 -5.13 22.87 0.50
CA ARG A 284 -5.29 23.95 1.49
C ARG A 284 -5.46 25.31 0.82
N GLN A 285 -4.65 25.64 -0.18
CA GLN A 285 -4.78 26.89 -0.95
C GLN A 285 -6.13 27.00 -1.69
N LEU A 286 -6.70 25.87 -2.08
CA LEU A 286 -8.00 25.81 -2.75
C LEU A 286 -9.19 25.79 -1.77
N GLU A 287 -8.94 25.71 -0.46
CA GLU A 287 -9.95 25.43 0.56
C GLU A 287 -10.82 24.23 0.16
N LEU A 288 -10.17 23.15 -0.27
CA LEU A 288 -10.84 22.06 -0.98
C LEU A 288 -11.84 21.30 -0.10
N ALA A 289 -11.53 21.07 1.18
CA ALA A 289 -12.37 20.29 2.09
C ALA A 289 -13.82 20.82 2.19
N PRO A 290 -14.10 22.09 2.56
CA PRO A 290 -15.47 22.61 2.63
C PRO A 290 -16.16 22.64 1.25
N ARG A 291 -15.40 22.77 0.16
CA ARG A 291 -15.96 22.76 -1.21
C ARG A 291 -16.38 21.37 -1.67
N LEU A 292 -15.86 20.30 -1.07
CA LEU A 292 -16.21 18.92 -1.37
C LEU A 292 -17.42 18.42 -0.55
N GLU A 293 -17.79 19.08 0.55
CA GLU A 293 -18.91 18.63 1.39
C GLU A 293 -20.26 18.47 0.66
N PRO A 294 -20.63 19.30 -0.33
CA PRO A 294 -21.88 19.14 -1.08
C PRO A 294 -21.86 17.99 -2.10
N PHE A 295 -20.71 17.34 -2.33
CA PHE A 295 -20.60 16.29 -3.35
C PHE A 295 -21.09 14.96 -2.78
N ALA A 296 -21.95 14.29 -3.54
CA ALA A 296 -22.34 12.91 -3.26
C ALA A 296 -21.14 11.96 -3.46
N ALA A 297 -21.12 10.85 -2.72
CA ALA A 297 -20.06 9.85 -2.81
C ALA A 297 -19.83 9.34 -4.24
N VAL A 298 -20.92 9.11 -4.99
CA VAL A 298 -20.88 8.70 -6.41
C VAL A 298 -20.08 9.69 -7.26
N ALA A 299 -20.20 11.01 -7.02
CA ALA A 299 -19.49 12.01 -7.81
C ALA A 299 -17.96 11.96 -7.63
N LEU A 300 -17.51 11.48 -6.47
CA LEU A 300 -16.10 11.43 -6.05
C LEU A 300 -15.43 10.07 -6.35
N GLN A 301 -16.19 9.06 -6.77
CA GLN A 301 -15.77 7.66 -6.75
C GLN A 301 -14.49 7.36 -7.54
N ASN A 302 -14.25 8.08 -8.64
CA ASN A 302 -13.09 7.90 -9.53
C ASN A 302 -11.94 8.89 -9.26
N VAL A 303 -12.07 9.78 -8.28
CA VAL A 303 -11.10 10.86 -8.05
C VAL A 303 -10.08 10.45 -6.99
N PHE A 304 -8.80 10.42 -7.35
CA PHE A 304 -7.68 10.03 -6.46
C PHE A 304 -6.68 11.15 -6.21
N THR A 305 -6.96 12.37 -6.69
CA THR A 305 -5.97 13.46 -6.76
C THR A 305 -5.59 14.04 -5.39
N PHE A 306 -6.52 14.12 -4.45
CA PHE A 306 -6.31 14.78 -3.16
C PHE A 306 -6.79 13.90 -2.01
N GLU A 307 -6.10 13.95 -0.86
CA GLU A 307 -6.51 13.23 0.36
C GLU A 307 -7.91 13.70 0.82
N GLN A 308 -8.22 14.98 0.66
CA GLN A 308 -9.51 15.56 1.02
C GLN A 308 -10.67 14.92 0.25
N VAL A 309 -10.42 14.42 -0.97
CA VAL A 309 -11.42 13.63 -1.70
C VAL A 309 -11.63 12.26 -1.07
N GLU A 310 -10.57 11.58 -0.62
CA GLU A 310 -10.69 10.32 0.13
C GLU A 310 -11.51 10.53 1.41
N GLN A 311 -11.23 11.60 2.15
CA GLN A 311 -11.95 11.96 3.37
C GLN A 311 -13.43 12.24 3.10
N SER A 312 -13.75 13.04 2.07
CA SER A 312 -15.13 13.34 1.68
C SER A 312 -15.88 12.12 1.14
N LEU A 313 -15.21 11.26 0.37
CA LEU A 313 -15.80 10.01 -0.13
C LEU A 313 -16.18 9.08 1.02
N ILE A 314 -15.25 8.82 1.95
CA ILE A 314 -15.52 7.96 3.12
C ILE A 314 -16.65 8.54 3.97
N ARG A 315 -16.67 9.86 4.18
CA ARG A 315 -17.76 10.54 4.91
C ARG A 315 -19.11 10.37 4.20
N GLY A 316 -19.14 10.58 2.89
CA GLY A 316 -20.35 10.40 2.07
C GLY A 316 -20.86 8.95 2.15
N LEU A 317 -19.98 7.97 1.95
CA LEU A 317 -20.34 6.55 2.03
C LEU A 317 -20.83 6.15 3.44
N ALA A 318 -20.22 6.68 4.49
CA ALA A 318 -20.66 6.46 5.87
C ALA A 318 -22.08 6.99 6.10
N ASN A 319 -22.38 8.20 5.63
CA ASN A 319 -23.71 8.80 5.73
C ASN A 319 -24.74 8.01 4.90
N ASP A 320 -24.40 7.67 3.64
CA ASP A 320 -25.26 6.89 2.75
C ASP A 320 -25.63 5.53 3.38
N VAL A 321 -24.67 4.85 4.01
CA VAL A 321 -24.89 3.59 4.74
C VAL A 321 -25.77 3.80 5.97
N LEU A 322 -25.52 4.84 6.75
CA LEU A 322 -26.26 5.15 7.97
C LEU A 322 -27.73 5.50 7.69
N GLU A 323 -27.97 6.29 6.64
CA GLU A 323 -29.31 6.72 6.21
C GLU A 323 -30.04 5.63 5.40
N GLY A 324 -29.30 4.61 4.92
CA GLY A 324 -29.84 3.56 4.07
C GLY A 324 -30.11 4.02 2.63
N ASP A 325 -29.44 5.08 2.18
CA ASP A 325 -29.61 5.72 0.87
C ASP A 325 -28.42 5.49 -0.09
N VAL A 326 -27.75 4.35 0.05
CA VAL A 326 -26.64 3.95 -0.82
C VAL A 326 -27.11 3.87 -2.28
N LYS A 327 -26.60 4.78 -3.12
CA LYS A 327 -26.96 4.92 -4.55
C LYS A 327 -26.28 3.89 -5.48
N MET A 328 -25.80 2.79 -4.92
CA MET A 328 -25.03 1.77 -5.61
C MET A 328 -25.60 0.40 -5.26
N ASN A 329 -25.59 -0.53 -6.21
CA ASN A 329 -25.90 -1.93 -5.91
C ASN A 329 -24.72 -2.63 -5.20
N PRO A 330 -24.91 -3.83 -4.61
CA PRO A 330 -23.86 -4.52 -3.86
C PRO A 330 -22.57 -4.78 -4.66
N ALA A 331 -22.67 -5.04 -5.96
CA ALA A 331 -21.49 -5.30 -6.81
C ALA A 331 -20.70 -4.01 -7.10
N GLU A 332 -21.40 -2.89 -7.34
CA GLU A 332 -20.80 -1.56 -7.51
C GLU A 332 -20.11 -1.12 -6.22
N TRP A 333 -20.77 -1.30 -5.06
CA TRP A 333 -20.17 -1.03 -3.75
C TRP A 333 -18.88 -1.81 -3.54
N ALA A 334 -18.91 -3.14 -3.76
CA ALA A 334 -17.74 -3.99 -3.59
C ALA A 334 -16.60 -3.59 -4.54
N ALA A 335 -16.91 -3.24 -5.79
CA ALA A 335 -15.93 -2.78 -6.77
C ALA A 335 -15.32 -1.42 -6.40
N LEU A 336 -16.13 -0.49 -5.89
CA LEU A 336 -15.68 0.80 -5.39
C LEU A 336 -14.72 0.61 -4.22
N VAL A 337 -15.16 -0.06 -3.16
CA VAL A 337 -14.36 -0.27 -1.95
C VAL A 337 -13.05 -0.99 -2.28
N SER A 338 -13.09 -2.06 -3.08
CA SER A 338 -11.89 -2.80 -3.49
C SER A 338 -10.87 -1.90 -4.20
N ARG A 339 -11.33 -1.06 -5.13
CA ARG A 339 -10.49 -0.11 -5.87
C ARG A 339 -9.93 0.99 -4.98
N ARG A 340 -10.71 1.52 -4.02
CA ARG A 340 -10.23 2.54 -3.06
C ARG A 340 -9.19 1.98 -2.10
N ARG A 341 -9.41 0.78 -1.56
CA ARG A 341 -8.45 0.09 -0.67
C ARG A 341 -7.11 -0.18 -1.34
N GLN A 342 -7.12 -0.51 -2.64
CA GLN A 342 -5.91 -0.67 -3.44
C GLN A 342 -5.32 0.66 -3.92
N GLY A 343 -6.03 1.78 -3.73
CA GLY A 343 -5.63 3.10 -4.19
C GLY A 343 -4.53 3.74 -3.35
N TYR A 344 -3.95 4.80 -3.91
CA TYR A 344 -2.79 5.50 -3.34
C TYR A 344 -2.98 5.94 -1.88
N TRP A 345 -4.10 6.58 -1.53
CA TRP A 345 -4.31 7.14 -0.19
C TRP A 345 -4.47 6.07 0.89
N CYS A 346 -5.13 4.94 0.59
CA CYS A 346 -5.23 3.82 1.52
C CYS A 346 -3.86 3.16 1.78
N GLN A 347 -3.03 3.04 0.74
CA GLN A 347 -1.66 2.56 0.91
C GLN A 347 -0.78 3.54 1.70
N LYS A 348 -1.01 4.85 1.54
CA LYS A 348 -0.23 5.90 2.20
C LYS A 348 -0.65 6.15 3.65
N VAL A 349 -1.94 6.06 3.95
CA VAL A 349 -2.54 6.37 5.25
C VAL A 349 -3.41 5.19 5.70
N SER A 350 -2.86 4.38 6.60
CA SER A 350 -3.43 3.09 7.02
C SER A 350 -4.87 3.17 7.54
N LYS A 351 -5.26 4.29 8.16
CA LYS A 351 -6.62 4.48 8.71
C LYS A 351 -7.72 4.31 7.64
N TYR A 352 -7.45 4.66 6.38
CA TYR A 352 -8.47 4.60 5.33
C TYR A 352 -8.85 3.17 4.98
N ASP A 353 -7.89 2.23 4.99
CA ASP A 353 -8.18 0.82 4.76
C ASP A 353 -9.13 0.27 5.84
N ALA A 354 -8.84 0.57 7.10
CA ALA A 354 -9.69 0.18 8.24
C ALA A 354 -11.08 0.83 8.18
N LEU A 355 -11.19 2.10 7.76
CA LEU A 355 -12.50 2.76 7.55
C LEU A 355 -13.32 2.06 6.47
N TYR A 356 -12.71 1.71 5.33
CA TYR A 356 -13.39 0.97 4.27
C TYR A 356 -13.78 -0.45 4.70
N MET A 357 -12.95 -1.12 5.48
CA MET A 357 -13.30 -2.42 6.07
C MET A 357 -14.52 -2.30 6.98
N ALA A 358 -14.54 -1.31 7.88
CA ALA A 358 -15.69 -1.05 8.75
C ALA A 358 -16.96 -0.75 7.93
N LEU A 359 -16.88 0.15 6.94
CA LEU A 359 -18.02 0.49 6.08
C LEU A 359 -18.56 -0.71 5.30
N THR A 360 -17.68 -1.61 4.84
CA THR A 360 -18.10 -2.85 4.16
C THR A 360 -18.95 -3.71 5.08
N GLN A 361 -18.50 -3.92 6.32
CA GLN A 361 -19.22 -4.75 7.28
C GLN A 361 -20.55 -4.10 7.71
N ALA A 362 -20.56 -2.77 7.87
CA ALA A 362 -21.76 -2.00 8.15
C ALA A 362 -22.80 -2.16 7.04
N TYR A 363 -22.38 -1.94 5.78
CA TYR A 363 -23.24 -2.07 4.61
C TYR A 363 -23.82 -3.49 4.48
N GLU A 364 -23.00 -4.53 4.61
CA GLU A 364 -23.44 -5.93 4.58
C GLU A 364 -24.47 -6.23 5.68
N LEU A 365 -24.23 -5.74 6.91
CA LEU A 365 -25.14 -5.95 8.03
C LEU A 365 -26.51 -5.30 7.81
N PHE A 366 -26.55 -4.07 7.28
CA PHE A 366 -27.81 -3.39 6.95
C PHE A 366 -28.53 -4.01 5.76
N GLU A 367 -27.81 -4.54 4.76
CA GLU A 367 -28.42 -5.30 3.67
C GLU A 367 -29.06 -6.60 4.17
N MET A 368 -28.37 -7.35 5.04
CA MET A 368 -28.96 -8.54 5.65
C MET A 368 -30.18 -8.18 6.50
N ARG A 369 -30.14 -7.09 7.28
CA ARG A 369 -31.32 -6.60 8.01
C ARG A 369 -32.51 -6.28 7.07
N ARG A 370 -32.25 -5.74 5.88
CA ARG A 370 -33.27 -5.47 4.86
C ARG A 370 -33.85 -6.76 4.25
N ALA A 371 -33.06 -7.82 4.13
CA ALA A 371 -33.53 -9.13 3.68
C ALA A 371 -34.46 -9.82 4.68
N PHE A 372 -34.38 -9.47 5.97
CA PHE A 372 -35.22 -10.01 7.05
C PHE A 372 -36.06 -8.90 7.72
N PRO A 373 -37.02 -8.26 7.03
CA PRO A 373 -37.79 -7.14 7.59
C PRO A 373 -38.54 -7.51 8.88
N ASP A 374 -39.16 -8.69 8.87
CA ASP A 374 -40.07 -9.20 9.91
C ASP A 374 -39.41 -10.20 10.88
N GLY A 375 -38.07 -10.27 10.90
CA GLY A 375 -37.33 -11.25 11.71
C GLY A 375 -37.21 -12.62 11.04
N PHE A 376 -36.97 -13.66 11.85
CA PHE A 376 -36.62 -15.00 11.38
C PHE A 376 -37.80 -15.98 11.47
N HIS A 377 -38.18 -16.56 10.34
CA HIS A 377 -39.32 -17.48 10.26
C HIS A 377 -38.91 -18.77 9.55
N TYR A 378 -38.84 -19.86 10.31
CA TYR A 378 -38.50 -21.19 9.80
C TYR A 378 -39.55 -22.21 10.23
N HIS A 379 -39.70 -23.29 9.45
CA HIS A 379 -40.73 -24.30 9.69
C HIS A 379 -40.32 -25.33 10.76
N SER A 380 -39.02 -25.43 11.09
CA SER A 380 -38.49 -26.35 12.10
C SER A 380 -37.18 -25.82 12.71
N ALA A 381 -36.84 -26.31 13.91
CA ALA A 381 -35.56 -26.02 14.55
C ALA A 381 -34.37 -26.51 13.70
N LYS A 382 -34.52 -27.64 13.01
CA LYS A 382 -33.51 -28.13 12.05
C LYS A 382 -33.30 -27.14 10.89
N ALA A 383 -34.38 -26.60 10.33
CA ALA A 383 -34.28 -25.65 9.22
C ALA A 383 -33.60 -24.34 9.65
N MET A 384 -33.91 -23.84 10.85
CA MET A 384 -33.24 -22.67 11.39
C MET A 384 -31.75 -22.92 11.69
N TYR A 385 -31.41 -24.09 12.19
CA TYR A 385 -30.02 -24.51 12.38
C TYR A 385 -29.24 -24.48 11.06
N GLN A 386 -29.82 -25.04 9.98
CA GLN A 386 -29.22 -25.02 8.64
C GLN A 386 -29.12 -23.60 8.09
N ALA A 387 -30.12 -22.76 8.32
CA ALA A 387 -30.06 -21.36 7.93
C ALA A 387 -28.95 -20.60 8.64
N TYR A 388 -28.66 -20.92 9.91
CA TYR A 388 -27.51 -20.38 10.60
C TYR A 388 -26.19 -20.81 9.97
N GLU A 389 -26.05 -22.08 9.54
CA GLU A 389 -24.84 -22.56 8.86
C GLU A 389 -24.57 -21.86 7.53
N THR A 390 -25.61 -21.45 6.81
CA THR A 390 -25.49 -20.92 5.44
C THR A 390 -25.55 -19.40 5.37
N GLU A 391 -26.31 -18.76 6.25
CA GLU A 391 -26.67 -17.34 6.12
C GLU A 391 -26.60 -16.58 7.45
N LEU A 392 -27.26 -17.04 8.51
CA LEU A 392 -27.46 -16.21 9.70
C LEU A 392 -26.17 -15.97 10.49
N PHE A 393 -25.14 -16.82 10.35
CA PHE A 393 -23.82 -16.57 10.93
C PHE A 393 -23.14 -15.31 10.38
N GLN A 394 -23.57 -14.81 9.21
CA GLN A 394 -22.96 -13.64 8.59
C GLN A 394 -23.22 -12.36 9.39
N PHE A 395 -24.34 -12.26 10.12
CA PHE A 395 -24.57 -11.14 11.05
C PHE A 395 -23.48 -11.07 12.12
N ASP A 396 -23.11 -12.23 12.67
CA ASP A 396 -22.05 -12.35 13.67
C ASP A 396 -20.67 -12.00 13.09
N ARG A 397 -20.40 -12.47 11.87
CA ARG A 397 -19.19 -12.13 11.11
C ARG A 397 -19.08 -10.62 10.92
N CYS A 398 -20.11 -9.99 10.36
CA CYS A 398 -20.10 -8.56 10.07
C CYS A 398 -19.97 -7.73 11.34
N TYR A 399 -20.69 -8.10 12.41
CA TYR A 399 -20.56 -7.41 13.69
C TYR A 399 -19.15 -7.52 14.28
N ARG A 400 -18.54 -8.72 14.30
CA ARG A 400 -17.15 -8.88 14.75
C ARG A 400 -16.18 -8.09 13.89
N LEU A 401 -16.22 -8.26 12.58
CA LEU A 401 -15.26 -7.64 11.66
C LEU A 401 -15.39 -6.11 11.65
N PHE A 402 -16.60 -5.58 11.86
CA PHE A 402 -16.82 -4.15 12.05
C PHE A 402 -16.08 -3.65 13.31
N ASN A 403 -16.27 -4.32 14.45
CA ASN A 403 -15.59 -3.95 15.68
C ASN A 403 -14.07 -4.19 15.63
N GLU A 404 -13.62 -5.23 14.95
CA GLU A 404 -12.19 -5.47 14.69
C GLU A 404 -11.58 -4.31 13.89
N ALA A 405 -12.29 -3.79 12.88
CA ALA A 405 -11.86 -2.62 12.13
C ALA A 405 -11.87 -1.34 12.99
N LEU A 406 -12.84 -1.17 13.90
CA LEU A 406 -12.86 -0.05 14.86
C LEU A 406 -11.68 -0.10 15.85
N GLU A 407 -11.30 -1.29 16.31
CA GLU A 407 -10.12 -1.45 17.19
C GLU A 407 -8.85 -0.95 16.51
N GLN A 408 -8.69 -1.18 15.20
CA GLN A 408 -7.55 -0.66 14.43
C GLN A 408 -7.54 0.87 14.31
N LEU A 409 -8.70 1.51 14.49
CA LEU A 409 -8.88 2.97 14.45
C LEU A 409 -8.77 3.62 15.84
N GLN A 410 -8.59 2.86 16.92
CA GLN A 410 -8.45 3.44 18.26
C GLN A 410 -7.29 4.42 18.35
N GLY A 411 -7.52 5.56 18.98
CA GLY A 411 -6.55 6.66 19.07
C GLY A 411 -6.42 7.50 17.79
N MET A 412 -7.14 7.14 16.73
CA MET A 412 -7.29 7.98 15.54
C MET A 412 -8.60 8.77 15.71
N ALA A 413 -8.55 10.10 15.66
CA ALA A 413 -9.74 10.95 15.81
C ALA A 413 -10.72 10.72 14.63
N VAL A 414 -11.66 9.79 14.81
CA VAL A 414 -12.65 9.37 13.81
C VAL A 414 -14.05 9.47 14.43
N ASP A 415 -14.59 10.69 14.51
CA ASP A 415 -15.97 10.91 14.95
C ASP A 415 -17.00 10.30 13.98
N LEU A 416 -16.60 10.13 12.72
CA LEU A 416 -17.44 9.65 11.62
C LEU A 416 -18.15 8.33 11.92
N LEU A 417 -17.46 7.40 12.59
CA LEU A 417 -18.01 6.07 12.83
C LEU A 417 -18.86 5.98 14.09
N ALA A 418 -18.87 7.00 14.97
CA ALA A 418 -19.59 6.91 16.24
C ALA A 418 -21.10 6.62 16.05
N ALA A 419 -21.75 7.31 15.11
CA ALA A 419 -23.17 7.10 14.81
C ALA A 419 -23.43 5.71 14.20
N LEU A 420 -22.55 5.26 13.29
CA LEU A 420 -22.59 3.93 12.70
C LEU A 420 -22.43 2.84 13.76
N SER A 421 -21.50 2.99 14.69
CA SER A 421 -21.25 2.04 15.77
C SER A 421 -22.47 1.88 16.66
N THR A 422 -23.10 2.98 17.08
CA THR A 422 -24.35 2.93 17.85
C THR A 422 -25.44 2.20 17.08
N ARG A 423 -25.60 2.51 15.79
CA ARG A 423 -26.64 1.89 14.97
C ARG A 423 -26.43 0.40 14.73
N ILE A 424 -25.17 -0.01 14.56
CA ILE A 424 -24.78 -1.42 14.41
C ILE A 424 -24.98 -2.18 15.71
N GLU A 425 -24.62 -1.60 16.85
CA GLU A 425 -24.88 -2.18 18.17
C GLU A 425 -26.37 -2.38 18.40
N GLU A 426 -27.19 -1.36 18.12
CA GLU A 426 -28.64 -1.45 18.22
C GLU A 426 -29.21 -2.57 17.34
N LEU A 427 -28.78 -2.63 16.08
CA LEU A 427 -29.23 -3.67 15.14
C LEU A 427 -28.82 -5.06 15.63
N TYR A 428 -27.57 -5.23 16.04
CA TYR A 428 -27.06 -6.53 16.41
C TYR A 428 -27.67 -7.04 17.73
N VAL A 429 -27.67 -6.21 18.77
CA VAL A 429 -28.14 -6.62 20.10
C VAL A 429 -29.66 -6.62 20.20
N HIS A 430 -30.31 -5.51 19.87
CA HIS A 430 -31.74 -5.33 20.13
C HIS A 430 -32.64 -5.89 19.02
N TRP A 431 -32.10 -6.14 17.83
CA TRP A 431 -32.86 -6.76 16.75
C TRP A 431 -32.36 -8.17 16.42
N TYR A 432 -31.11 -8.34 16.01
CA TYR A 432 -30.62 -9.63 15.49
C TYR A 432 -30.63 -10.71 16.57
N LEU A 433 -29.91 -10.52 17.69
CA LEU A 433 -29.85 -11.50 18.77
C LEU A 433 -31.23 -11.75 19.39
N TYR A 434 -32.03 -10.71 19.56
CA TYR A 434 -33.39 -10.81 20.08
C TYR A 434 -34.31 -11.64 19.17
N GLN A 435 -34.37 -11.31 17.88
CA GLN A 435 -35.20 -12.04 16.91
C GLN A 435 -34.71 -13.48 16.72
N LEU A 436 -33.39 -13.68 16.72
CA LEU A 436 -32.79 -15.01 16.63
C LEU A 436 -33.18 -15.87 17.84
N GLY A 437 -33.07 -15.32 19.05
CA GLY A 437 -33.47 -15.99 20.29
C GLY A 437 -34.96 -16.35 20.29
N LEU A 438 -35.84 -15.38 20.01
CA LEU A 438 -37.28 -15.59 19.96
C LEU A 438 -37.69 -16.71 18.98
N ALA A 439 -37.14 -16.67 17.76
CA ALA A 439 -37.45 -17.67 16.74
C ALA A 439 -36.93 -19.05 17.15
N TRP A 440 -35.71 -19.11 17.70
CA TRP A 440 -35.10 -20.36 18.16
C TRP A 440 -35.89 -20.99 19.31
N ASP A 441 -36.18 -20.22 20.36
CA ASP A 441 -36.92 -20.68 21.53
C ASP A 441 -38.35 -21.12 21.17
N GLY A 442 -39.01 -20.36 20.30
CA GLY A 442 -40.34 -20.71 19.78
C GLY A 442 -40.36 -22.05 19.05
N LEU A 443 -39.32 -22.33 18.24
CA LEU A 443 -39.19 -23.61 17.53
C LEU A 443 -38.85 -24.77 18.46
N LEU A 444 -37.92 -24.57 19.39
CA LEU A 444 -37.58 -25.59 20.38
C LEU A 444 -38.78 -25.96 21.27
N GLY A 445 -39.56 -24.96 21.71
CA GLY A 445 -40.77 -25.16 22.50
C GLY A 445 -41.86 -25.88 21.72
N LYS A 446 -42.13 -25.44 20.48
CA LYS A 446 -43.13 -26.06 19.59
C LYS A 446 -42.81 -27.54 19.30
N GLU A 447 -41.53 -27.87 19.15
CA GLU A 447 -41.07 -29.24 18.88
C GLU A 447 -40.70 -30.03 20.14
N GLN A 448 -40.86 -29.45 21.34
CA GLN A 448 -40.51 -30.07 22.63
C GLN A 448 -39.07 -30.59 22.71
N ARG A 449 -38.12 -29.88 22.10
CA ARG A 449 -36.73 -30.33 21.94
C ARG A 449 -35.91 -30.36 23.22
N LEU A 450 -36.37 -29.71 24.28
CA LEU A 450 -35.73 -29.81 25.59
C LEU A 450 -36.00 -31.18 26.27
N ALA A 451 -37.09 -31.86 25.93
CA ALA A 451 -37.36 -33.22 26.41
C ALA A 451 -36.53 -34.29 25.67
N ASP A 452 -36.21 -34.03 24.40
CA ASP A 452 -35.37 -34.89 23.57
C ASP A 452 -34.45 -34.03 22.69
N TRP A 453 -33.23 -33.81 23.18
CA TRP A 453 -32.25 -32.92 22.56
C TRP A 453 -31.64 -33.55 21.29
N GLN A 454 -32.38 -33.38 20.18
CA GLN A 454 -31.96 -33.81 18.85
C GLN A 454 -32.69 -33.06 17.73
N LEU A 455 -31.95 -32.72 16.67
CA LEU A 455 -32.47 -31.99 15.50
C LEU A 455 -32.27 -32.74 14.17
N GLY A 456 -31.85 -34.01 14.21
CA GLY A 456 -31.48 -34.73 12.99
C GLY A 456 -30.23 -34.16 12.28
N VAL A 457 -29.32 -33.60 13.08
CA VAL A 457 -27.97 -33.15 12.71
C VAL A 457 -26.94 -33.90 13.59
N PRO A 458 -25.65 -33.99 13.21
CA PRO A 458 -24.64 -34.67 14.00
C PRO A 458 -24.57 -34.14 15.44
N LYS A 459 -24.52 -35.02 16.45
CA LYS A 459 -24.42 -34.62 17.87
C LYS A 459 -22.96 -34.50 18.29
N GLN A 460 -22.62 -33.46 19.05
CA GLN A 460 -21.28 -33.24 19.59
C GLN A 460 -20.83 -34.40 20.50
N SER A 461 -21.75 -34.97 21.29
CA SER A 461 -21.48 -36.17 22.11
C SER A 461 -21.11 -37.42 21.30
N ARG A 462 -21.32 -37.42 19.98
CA ARG A 462 -20.92 -38.52 19.09
C ARG A 462 -19.64 -38.18 18.31
N PHE A 463 -18.95 -37.08 18.63
CA PHE A 463 -17.78 -36.59 17.90
C PHE A 463 -16.69 -37.65 17.77
N TYR A 464 -16.24 -38.23 18.88
CA TYR A 464 -15.18 -39.23 18.86
C TYR A 464 -15.54 -40.41 17.93
N ASP A 465 -16.75 -40.96 18.05
CA ASP A 465 -17.16 -42.11 17.26
C ASP A 465 -17.35 -41.79 15.77
N SER A 466 -18.06 -40.70 15.46
CA SER A 466 -18.45 -40.33 14.10
C SER A 466 -17.35 -39.66 13.29
N VAL A 467 -16.39 -39.00 13.94
CA VAL A 467 -15.32 -38.25 13.26
C VAL A 467 -13.97 -38.96 13.42
N ILE A 468 -13.61 -39.35 14.65
CA ILE A 468 -12.27 -39.85 14.96
C ILE A 468 -12.17 -41.36 14.73
N ARG A 469 -13.02 -42.16 15.39
CA ARG A 469 -13.04 -43.62 15.25
C ARG A 469 -13.35 -44.01 13.80
N ALA A 470 -14.35 -43.38 13.17
CA ALA A 470 -14.71 -43.62 11.77
C ALA A 470 -13.53 -43.39 10.81
N ARG A 471 -12.65 -42.42 11.09
CA ARG A 471 -11.48 -42.14 10.25
C ARG A 471 -10.42 -43.25 10.31
N PHE A 472 -10.29 -43.96 11.42
CA PHE A 472 -9.39 -45.13 11.50
C PHE A 472 -9.91 -46.38 10.76
N MET A 473 -11.18 -46.39 10.35
CA MET A 473 -11.73 -47.46 9.51
C MET A 473 -11.25 -47.35 8.04
N GLN A 474 -10.65 -46.22 7.67
CA GLN A 474 -10.14 -45.98 6.33
C GLN A 474 -8.71 -46.51 6.19
N ALA A 475 -8.41 -47.14 5.04
CA ALA A 475 -7.10 -47.75 4.79
C ALA A 475 -5.95 -46.74 4.92
N GLY A 476 -4.87 -47.15 5.60
CA GLY A 476 -3.64 -46.36 5.72
C GLY A 476 -3.64 -45.27 6.79
N VAL A 477 -4.74 -45.09 7.54
CA VAL A 477 -4.82 -44.08 8.61
C VAL A 477 -4.17 -44.60 9.90
N LYS A 478 -2.99 -44.06 10.22
CA LYS A 478 -2.24 -44.44 11.43
C LYS A 478 -2.46 -43.50 12.62
N ARG A 479 -2.64 -42.20 12.35
CA ARG A 479 -2.79 -41.15 13.36
C ARG A 479 -3.85 -40.12 12.95
N GLN A 480 -4.51 -39.53 13.93
CA GLN A 480 -5.46 -38.44 13.75
C GLN A 480 -5.18 -37.34 14.77
N PHE A 481 -5.00 -36.12 14.27
CA PHE A 481 -4.85 -34.92 15.09
C PHE A 481 -6.18 -34.16 15.17
N VAL A 482 -6.50 -33.70 16.37
CA VAL A 482 -7.68 -32.89 16.68
C VAL A 482 -7.21 -31.65 17.42
N ILE A 483 -7.51 -30.47 16.90
CA ILE A 483 -7.34 -29.20 17.60
C ILE A 483 -8.70 -28.83 18.17
N ILE A 484 -8.77 -28.68 19.49
CA ILE A 484 -9.96 -28.20 20.19
C ILE A 484 -9.69 -26.76 20.58
N SER A 485 -10.39 -25.83 19.92
CA SER A 485 -10.31 -24.41 20.23
C SER A 485 -11.49 -24.03 21.12
N ASP A 486 -11.17 -23.65 22.34
CA ASP A 486 -12.11 -23.15 23.32
C ASP A 486 -12.80 -21.88 22.81
N ALA A 487 -14.10 -21.77 23.06
CA ALA A 487 -14.97 -20.67 22.61
C ALA A 487 -14.90 -20.36 21.09
N LEU A 488 -14.58 -21.31 20.21
CA LEU A 488 -14.53 -21.03 18.77
C LEU A 488 -15.93 -20.97 18.13
N ARG A 489 -16.40 -19.75 17.85
CA ARG A 489 -17.69 -19.49 17.19
C ARG A 489 -17.68 -19.94 15.72
N TYR A 490 -18.84 -20.34 15.20
CA TYR A 490 -19.00 -20.86 13.84
C TYR A 490 -18.49 -19.89 12.76
N GLU A 491 -18.79 -18.60 12.88
CA GLU A 491 -18.35 -17.60 11.89
C GLU A 491 -16.83 -17.42 11.85
N ILE A 492 -16.14 -17.57 12.99
CA ILE A 492 -14.67 -17.57 13.08
C ILE A 492 -14.11 -18.81 12.38
N ALA A 493 -14.74 -19.97 12.58
CA ALA A 493 -14.37 -21.20 11.88
C ALA A 493 -14.60 -21.09 10.36
N HIS A 494 -15.64 -20.38 9.93
CA HIS A 494 -15.91 -20.08 8.52
C HIS A 494 -14.84 -19.15 7.93
N GLU A 495 -14.41 -18.11 8.64
CA GLU A 495 -13.30 -17.26 8.21
C GLU A 495 -11.99 -18.05 8.11
N LEU A 496 -11.65 -18.87 9.12
CA LEU A 496 -10.49 -19.75 9.08
C LEU A 496 -10.52 -20.71 7.88
N GLN A 497 -11.67 -21.31 7.58
CA GLN A 497 -11.85 -22.16 6.41
C GLN A 497 -11.54 -21.38 5.11
N THR A 498 -12.03 -20.14 5.02
CA THR A 498 -11.80 -19.26 3.87
C THR A 498 -10.32 -18.94 3.70
N GLU A 499 -9.63 -18.55 4.78
CA GLU A 499 -8.18 -18.25 4.74
C GLU A 499 -7.35 -19.47 4.31
N ILE A 500 -7.62 -20.66 4.87
CA ILE A 500 -6.91 -21.89 4.52
C ILE A 500 -7.05 -22.19 3.02
N ASN A 501 -8.28 -22.09 2.49
CA ASN A 501 -8.56 -22.38 1.09
C ASN A 501 -7.94 -21.33 0.14
N GLN A 502 -7.94 -20.04 0.53
CA GLN A 502 -7.33 -18.96 -0.26
C GLN A 502 -5.80 -19.07 -0.33
N ALA A 503 -5.15 -19.57 0.72
CA ALA A 503 -3.70 -19.80 0.73
C ALA A 503 -3.26 -20.92 -0.26
N LYS A 504 -4.21 -21.67 -0.86
CA LYS A 504 -3.99 -22.76 -1.83
C LYS A 504 -2.99 -23.83 -1.39
N ARG A 505 -2.77 -23.96 -0.07
CA ARG A 505 -1.84 -24.93 0.51
C ARG A 505 -2.54 -26.20 1.01
N PHE A 506 -3.72 -26.03 1.59
CA PHE A 506 -4.56 -27.10 2.11
C PHE A 506 -6.01 -26.87 1.64
N SER A 507 -6.84 -27.90 1.77
CA SER A 507 -8.30 -27.77 1.60
C SER A 507 -8.99 -27.93 2.95
N ALA A 508 -9.86 -26.99 3.27
CA ALA A 508 -10.66 -26.97 4.49
C ALA A 508 -12.15 -27.10 4.16
N GLN A 509 -12.82 -27.97 4.92
CA GLN A 509 -14.27 -28.17 4.90
C GLN A 509 -14.83 -27.86 6.29
N LEU A 510 -15.88 -27.05 6.36
CA LEU A 510 -16.60 -26.73 7.58
C LEU A 510 -17.90 -27.54 7.64
N THR A 511 -18.15 -28.13 8.81
CA THR A 511 -19.39 -28.81 9.18
C THR A 511 -19.68 -28.49 10.64
N SER A 512 -20.95 -28.56 11.05
CA SER A 512 -21.35 -28.30 12.44
C SER A 512 -21.80 -29.56 13.19
N GLN A 513 -21.95 -29.41 14.50
CA GLN A 513 -22.52 -30.42 15.40
C GLN A 513 -23.46 -29.74 16.40
N LEU A 514 -24.51 -30.44 16.81
CA LEU A 514 -25.41 -30.01 17.88
C LEU A 514 -24.69 -30.14 19.22
N SER A 515 -24.45 -28.99 19.86
CA SER A 515 -23.80 -28.88 21.17
C SER A 515 -24.59 -29.61 22.26
N VAL A 516 -23.93 -29.96 23.36
CA VAL A 516 -24.55 -30.44 24.60
C VAL A 516 -25.22 -29.31 25.39
N LEU A 517 -26.16 -29.67 26.29
CA LEU A 517 -26.81 -28.71 27.20
C LEU A 517 -26.47 -29.01 28.67
N PRO A 518 -26.13 -27.98 29.49
CA PRO A 518 -25.82 -26.62 29.05
C PRO A 518 -24.54 -26.59 28.19
N SER A 519 -24.45 -25.61 27.28
CA SER A 519 -23.29 -25.45 26.39
C SER A 519 -22.21 -24.62 27.10
N TYR A 520 -21.29 -25.29 27.80
CA TYR A 520 -20.17 -24.68 28.51
C TYR A 520 -18.95 -25.60 28.51
N THR A 521 -17.80 -25.07 28.91
CA THR A 521 -16.49 -25.70 28.73
C THR A 521 -16.38 -27.12 29.26
N GLN A 522 -16.76 -27.39 30.52
CA GLN A 522 -16.51 -28.73 31.09
C GLN A 522 -17.31 -29.82 30.39
N LEU A 523 -18.60 -29.57 30.11
CA LEU A 523 -19.47 -30.56 29.47
C LEU A 523 -19.15 -30.70 27.97
N GLY A 524 -18.90 -29.59 27.27
CA GLY A 524 -18.50 -29.61 25.87
C GLY A 524 -17.18 -30.35 25.65
N MET A 525 -16.16 -30.07 26.47
CA MET A 525 -14.86 -30.75 26.40
C MET A 525 -14.98 -32.26 26.70
N ALA A 526 -15.83 -32.63 27.67
CA ALA A 526 -16.10 -34.04 27.98
C ALA A 526 -16.81 -34.75 26.81
N ALA A 527 -17.76 -34.09 26.14
CA ALA A 527 -18.51 -34.63 25.00
C ALA A 527 -17.61 -34.96 23.79
N LEU A 528 -16.46 -34.31 23.65
CA LEU A 528 -15.50 -34.56 22.57
C LEU A 528 -14.57 -35.75 22.84
N LEU A 529 -14.47 -36.24 24.08
CA LEU A 529 -13.63 -37.36 24.47
C LEU A 529 -14.28 -38.71 24.11
N PRO A 530 -13.51 -39.81 24.00
CA PRO A 530 -14.09 -41.15 23.93
C PRO A 530 -14.83 -41.47 25.24
N HIS A 531 -16.10 -41.86 25.13
CA HIS A 531 -16.95 -42.17 26.28
C HIS A 531 -18.08 -43.12 25.91
N ASP A 532 -18.54 -43.90 26.90
CA ASP A 532 -19.83 -44.59 26.88
C ASP A 532 -20.85 -43.82 27.73
N GLN A 533 -20.42 -43.20 28.85
CA GLN A 533 -21.25 -42.40 29.73
C GLN A 533 -20.55 -41.11 30.18
N ILE A 534 -21.31 -40.01 30.22
CA ILE A 534 -20.93 -38.74 30.84
C ILE A 534 -21.85 -38.50 32.05
N ASP A 535 -21.27 -38.14 33.19
CA ASP A 535 -22.00 -37.90 34.44
C ASP A 535 -21.40 -36.72 35.20
N PHE A 536 -22.08 -36.25 36.25
CA PHE A 536 -21.57 -35.28 37.20
C PHE A 536 -21.12 -35.96 38.49
N SER A 537 -20.03 -35.48 39.07
CA SER A 537 -19.54 -35.98 40.36
C SER A 537 -20.62 -35.90 41.45
N ALA A 538 -20.63 -36.85 42.38
CA ALA A 538 -21.63 -36.90 43.44
C ALA A 538 -21.65 -35.66 44.35
N ASN A 539 -20.52 -34.95 44.46
CA ASN A 539 -20.30 -33.86 45.42
C ASN A 539 -19.99 -32.51 44.73
N GLY A 540 -20.34 -32.33 43.45
CA GLY A 540 -20.10 -31.06 42.75
C GLY A 540 -20.34 -31.14 41.24
N SER A 541 -20.03 -30.06 40.54
CA SER A 541 -20.28 -29.92 39.09
C SER A 541 -19.18 -30.46 38.18
N THR A 542 -18.19 -31.16 38.73
CA THR A 542 -17.12 -31.76 37.92
C THR A 542 -17.69 -32.84 37.00
N VAL A 543 -17.45 -32.69 35.70
CA VAL A 543 -17.89 -33.65 34.68
C VAL A 543 -16.97 -34.87 34.64
N LEU A 544 -17.58 -36.05 34.75
CA LEU A 544 -16.96 -37.36 34.70
C LEU A 544 -17.22 -38.04 33.35
N VAL A 545 -16.20 -38.68 32.79
CA VAL A 545 -16.24 -39.51 31.59
C VAL A 545 -15.88 -40.94 32.00
N ASP A 546 -16.84 -41.87 31.88
CA ASP A 546 -16.72 -43.26 32.33
C ASP A 546 -16.14 -43.37 33.76
N GLY A 547 -16.64 -42.52 34.66
CA GLY A 547 -16.23 -42.44 36.07
C GLY A 547 -14.92 -41.69 36.35
N MET A 548 -14.22 -41.18 35.34
CA MET A 548 -12.97 -40.41 35.50
C MET A 548 -13.21 -38.92 35.29
N SER A 549 -12.59 -38.05 36.08
CA SER A 549 -12.69 -36.60 35.86
C SER A 549 -12.18 -36.23 34.47
N SER A 550 -12.84 -35.27 33.80
CA SER A 550 -12.41 -34.68 32.53
C SER A 550 -11.76 -33.29 32.68
N ALA A 551 -11.62 -32.83 33.93
CA ALA A 551 -11.08 -31.50 34.24
C ALA A 551 -9.55 -31.51 34.16
N GLY A 552 -8.99 -30.60 33.37
CA GLY A 552 -7.54 -30.45 33.20
C GLY A 552 -6.93 -31.40 32.17
N LEU A 553 -5.74 -31.02 31.67
CA LEU A 553 -5.08 -31.70 30.55
C LEU A 553 -4.68 -33.15 30.88
N ASP A 554 -4.15 -33.39 32.08
CA ASP A 554 -3.66 -34.71 32.48
C ASP A 554 -4.78 -35.76 32.54
N ASN A 555 -5.92 -35.37 33.09
CA ASN A 555 -7.12 -36.21 33.17
C ASN A 555 -7.69 -36.53 31.78
N ARG A 556 -7.74 -35.54 30.88
CA ARG A 556 -8.14 -35.74 29.48
C ARG A 556 -7.17 -36.67 28.75
N SER A 557 -5.88 -36.55 29.04
CA SER A 557 -4.84 -37.44 28.53
C SER A 557 -5.03 -38.89 29.01
N ALA A 558 -5.35 -39.07 30.30
CA ALA A 558 -5.66 -40.40 30.87
C ALA A 558 -6.90 -41.05 30.24
N ILE A 559 -7.93 -40.26 29.93
CA ILE A 559 -9.12 -40.72 29.18
C ILE A 559 -8.72 -41.17 27.77
N LEU A 560 -7.96 -40.35 27.04
CA LEU A 560 -7.50 -40.66 25.68
C LEU A 560 -6.55 -41.86 25.61
N ALA A 561 -5.76 -42.12 26.66
CA ALA A 561 -4.86 -43.26 26.71
C ALA A 561 -5.58 -44.61 26.52
N LYS A 562 -6.85 -44.72 26.94
CA LYS A 562 -7.70 -45.91 26.71
C LYS A 562 -7.88 -46.27 25.23
N VAL A 563 -7.72 -45.29 24.33
CA VAL A 563 -7.82 -45.45 22.88
C VAL A 563 -6.49 -45.20 22.17
N GLY A 564 -5.37 -45.27 22.91
CA GLY A 564 -4.03 -45.01 22.38
C GLY A 564 -3.80 -43.54 22.01
N GLY A 565 -4.46 -42.62 22.71
CA GLY A 565 -4.35 -41.17 22.49
C GLY A 565 -3.59 -40.41 23.57
N LEU A 566 -3.41 -39.11 23.33
CA LEU A 566 -2.70 -38.16 24.18
C LEU A 566 -3.36 -36.78 24.07
N ALA A 567 -3.40 -36.03 25.18
CA ALA A 567 -3.74 -34.61 25.19
C ALA A 567 -2.47 -33.75 25.35
N ILE A 568 -2.36 -32.68 24.54
CA ILE A 568 -1.27 -31.69 24.62
C ILE A 568 -1.80 -30.25 24.51
N SER A 569 -1.03 -29.29 25.00
CA SER A 569 -1.35 -27.86 24.83
C SER A 569 -0.89 -27.34 23.47
N ALA A 570 -1.72 -26.52 22.82
CA ALA A 570 -1.37 -25.78 21.61
C ALA A 570 -0.13 -24.88 21.82
N LYS A 571 -0.06 -24.20 22.96
CA LYS A 571 1.07 -23.33 23.33
C LYS A 571 2.39 -24.10 23.38
N GLN A 572 2.39 -25.28 23.99
CA GLN A 572 3.56 -26.16 24.04
C GLN A 572 3.91 -26.67 22.64
N LEU A 573 2.91 -27.13 21.87
CA LEU A 573 3.16 -27.62 20.53
C LEU A 573 3.75 -26.53 19.64
N LEU A 574 3.28 -25.28 19.73
CA LEU A 574 3.81 -24.15 18.96
C LEU A 574 5.24 -23.78 19.36
N SER A 575 5.66 -23.96 20.62
CA SER A 575 7.03 -23.69 21.04
C SER A 575 8.02 -24.82 20.71
N TRP A 576 7.57 -26.07 20.61
CA TRP A 576 8.45 -27.20 20.35
C TRP A 576 9.12 -27.20 18.98
N THR A 577 10.37 -27.61 18.93
CA THR A 577 11.04 -28.05 17.71
C THR A 577 10.44 -29.35 17.18
N ARG A 578 10.72 -29.70 15.92
CA ARG A 578 10.21 -30.95 15.33
C ARG A 578 10.64 -32.22 16.11
N PRO A 579 11.89 -32.35 16.59
CA PRO A 579 12.28 -33.49 17.42
C PRO A 579 11.52 -33.57 18.74
N GLU A 580 11.37 -32.45 19.46
CA GLU A 580 10.63 -32.41 20.72
C GLU A 580 9.16 -32.79 20.52
N ALA A 581 8.54 -32.27 19.45
CA ALA A 581 7.15 -32.57 19.12
C ALA A 581 6.96 -34.07 18.77
N ASN A 582 7.89 -34.66 18.00
CA ASN A 582 7.87 -36.09 17.69
C ASN A 582 8.09 -36.96 18.94
N GLN A 583 8.98 -36.55 19.85
CA GLN A 583 9.22 -37.24 21.11
C GLN A 583 7.99 -37.18 22.03
N ALA A 584 7.37 -36.01 22.16
CA ALA A 584 6.20 -35.80 23.01
C ALA A 584 4.98 -36.59 22.50
N VAL A 585 4.76 -36.64 21.18
CA VAL A 585 3.65 -37.40 20.59
C VAL A 585 3.91 -38.91 20.61
N GLY A 586 5.17 -39.34 20.49
CA GLY A 586 5.55 -40.75 20.57
C GLY A 586 4.75 -41.62 19.60
N GLU A 587 4.19 -42.73 20.12
CA GLU A 587 3.33 -43.68 19.38
C GLU A 587 1.82 -43.37 19.46
N ALA A 588 1.44 -42.21 19.99
CA ALA A 588 0.03 -41.85 20.11
C ALA A 588 -0.66 -41.82 18.73
N ARG A 589 -1.85 -42.42 18.68
CA ARG A 589 -2.71 -42.50 17.49
C ARG A 589 -3.72 -41.38 17.44
N VAL A 590 -4.27 -40.98 18.58
CA VAL A 590 -5.25 -39.90 18.70
C VAL A 590 -4.63 -38.75 19.48
N ILE A 591 -4.35 -37.63 18.83
CA ILE A 591 -3.68 -36.50 19.47
C ILE A 591 -4.65 -35.34 19.57
N TYR A 592 -5.05 -34.99 20.78
CA TYR A 592 -5.90 -33.83 21.05
C TYR A 592 -5.01 -32.66 21.49
N ILE A 593 -5.17 -31.53 20.81
CA ILE A 593 -4.41 -30.29 21.01
C ILE A 593 -5.39 -29.25 21.53
N TYR A 594 -5.20 -28.79 22.76
CA TYR A 594 -6.09 -27.81 23.39
C TYR A 594 -5.56 -26.39 23.19
N HIS A 595 -6.41 -25.53 22.61
CA HIS A 595 -6.17 -24.12 22.31
C HIS A 595 -7.25 -23.27 22.96
N ASP A 596 -6.89 -22.20 23.67
CA ASP A 596 -7.80 -21.47 24.58
C ASP A 596 -7.73 -19.94 24.44
N VAL A 597 -7.15 -19.42 23.34
CA VAL A 597 -6.88 -17.99 23.18
C VAL A 597 -8.12 -17.11 23.33
N ILE A 598 -9.26 -17.51 22.74
CA ILE A 598 -10.49 -16.73 22.79
C ILE A 598 -11.03 -16.68 24.23
N ASP A 599 -11.19 -17.85 24.85
CA ASP A 599 -11.70 -17.99 26.22
C ASP A 599 -10.79 -17.26 27.23
N ALA A 600 -9.47 -17.49 27.17
CA ALA A 600 -8.50 -16.92 28.10
C ALA A 600 -8.45 -15.38 28.11
N ILE A 601 -8.83 -14.74 27.00
CA ILE A 601 -8.91 -13.29 26.84
C ILE A 601 -10.33 -12.77 27.09
N GLY A 602 -11.36 -13.47 26.58
CA GLY A 602 -12.75 -13.03 26.65
C GLY A 602 -13.40 -13.17 28.03
N ASP A 603 -13.00 -14.15 28.85
CA ASP A 603 -13.69 -14.47 30.12
C ASP A 603 -13.38 -13.49 31.27
N LYS A 604 -12.38 -12.61 31.10
CA LYS A 604 -12.01 -11.64 32.13
C LYS A 604 -12.61 -10.28 31.79
N ALA A 605 -13.37 -9.72 32.73
CA ALA A 605 -13.97 -8.39 32.59
C ALA A 605 -12.96 -7.28 32.20
N ALA A 606 -11.69 -7.42 32.59
CA ALA A 606 -10.63 -6.46 32.23
C ALA A 606 -10.17 -6.56 30.75
N THR A 607 -10.44 -7.68 30.07
CA THR A 607 -9.99 -7.96 28.69
C THR A 607 -11.12 -8.37 27.75
N GLU A 608 -12.38 -8.38 28.20
CA GLU A 608 -13.57 -8.74 27.41
C GLU A 608 -13.71 -7.90 26.13
N LEU A 609 -13.32 -6.62 26.19
CA LEU A 609 -13.27 -5.73 25.02
C LEU A 609 -12.18 -6.08 24.00
N GLN A 610 -11.31 -7.06 24.29
CA GLN A 610 -10.28 -7.56 23.36
C GLN A 610 -10.69 -8.87 22.67
N THR A 611 -11.95 -9.31 22.84
CA THR A 611 -12.44 -10.58 22.31
C THR A 611 -12.33 -10.66 20.77
N PHE A 612 -12.53 -9.55 20.05
CA PHE A 612 -12.39 -9.54 18.59
C PHE A 612 -10.93 -9.70 18.15
N LYS A 613 -9.99 -9.05 18.83
CA LYS A 613 -8.56 -9.30 18.66
C LYS A 613 -8.19 -10.75 18.98
N ALA A 614 -8.77 -11.32 20.04
CA ALA A 614 -8.54 -12.73 20.41
C ALA A 614 -9.02 -13.69 19.31
N ALA A 615 -10.15 -13.39 18.65
CA ALA A 615 -10.64 -14.15 17.50
C ALA A 615 -9.65 -14.12 16.32
N ARG A 616 -9.11 -12.93 15.96
CA ARG A 616 -8.09 -12.81 14.90
C ARG A 616 -6.80 -13.56 15.25
N GLN A 617 -6.37 -13.47 16.51
CA GLN A 617 -5.22 -14.22 17.02
C GLN A 617 -5.47 -15.73 16.93
N ALA A 618 -6.65 -16.21 17.34
CA ALA A 618 -7.03 -17.61 17.27
C ALA A 618 -6.98 -18.14 15.83
N ILE A 619 -7.51 -17.40 14.84
CA ILE A 619 -7.40 -17.78 13.43
C ILE A 619 -5.93 -17.96 13.01
N SER A 620 -5.07 -17.00 13.37
CA SER A 620 -3.63 -17.02 13.04
C SER A 620 -2.90 -18.20 13.70
N GLU A 621 -3.18 -18.48 14.97
CA GLU A 621 -2.61 -19.58 15.73
C GLU A 621 -3.10 -20.94 15.23
N LEU A 622 -4.39 -21.07 14.91
CA LEU A 622 -4.98 -22.29 14.34
C LEU A 622 -4.37 -22.60 12.96
N ASN A 623 -4.19 -21.60 12.10
CA ASN A 623 -3.48 -21.75 10.83
C ASN A 623 -2.04 -22.25 11.04
N SER A 624 -1.34 -21.69 12.02
CA SER A 624 0.03 -22.08 12.38
C SER A 624 0.10 -23.51 12.92
N LEU A 625 -0.87 -23.90 13.77
CA LEU A 625 -1.01 -25.26 14.30
C LEU A 625 -1.28 -26.27 13.19
N VAL A 626 -2.19 -25.97 12.25
CA VAL A 626 -2.47 -26.83 11.08
C VAL A 626 -1.19 -27.07 10.28
N ALA A 627 -0.46 -25.99 9.95
CA ALA A 627 0.79 -26.11 9.23
C ALA A 627 1.83 -26.93 10.02
N LYS A 628 1.95 -26.69 11.33
CA LYS A 628 2.90 -27.41 12.19
C LYS A 628 2.57 -28.91 12.26
N VAL A 629 1.29 -29.26 12.38
CA VAL A 629 0.84 -30.64 12.46
C VAL A 629 1.10 -31.38 11.14
N ILE A 630 0.68 -30.80 10.01
CA ILE A 630 0.82 -31.43 8.70
C ILE A 630 2.29 -31.61 8.33
N ASN A 631 3.11 -30.56 8.45
CA ASN A 631 4.52 -30.62 8.04
C ASN A 631 5.39 -31.38 9.05
N GLY A 632 5.09 -31.25 10.35
CA GLY A 632 5.89 -31.85 11.42
C GLY A 632 5.75 -33.37 11.47
N PHE A 633 4.51 -33.86 11.37
CA PHE A 633 4.14 -35.25 11.59
C PHE A 633 3.70 -36.00 10.32
N GLY A 634 3.71 -35.35 9.15
CA GLY A 634 3.25 -35.96 7.89
C GLY A 634 1.76 -36.31 7.92
N ALA A 635 0.96 -35.57 8.70
CA ALA A 635 -0.48 -35.82 8.83
C ALA A 635 -1.21 -35.39 7.54
N THR A 636 -2.08 -36.25 7.02
CA THR A 636 -2.87 -35.94 5.82
C THR A 636 -4.19 -35.24 6.12
N ARG A 637 -4.61 -35.20 7.40
CA ARG A 637 -5.87 -34.59 7.85
C ARG A 637 -5.73 -34.13 9.30
N VAL A 638 -6.16 -32.89 9.54
CA VAL A 638 -6.34 -32.32 10.88
C VAL A 638 -7.81 -32.00 11.06
N VAL A 639 -8.36 -32.29 12.24
CA VAL A 639 -9.72 -31.88 12.61
C VAL A 639 -9.61 -30.68 13.54
N ILE A 640 -10.36 -29.62 13.29
CA ILE A 640 -10.51 -28.50 14.21
C ILE A 640 -11.95 -28.54 14.72
N THR A 641 -12.16 -28.40 16.01
CA THR A 641 -13.48 -28.39 16.62
C THR A 641 -13.52 -27.46 17.82
N ALA A 642 -14.71 -27.22 18.33
CA ALA A 642 -14.99 -26.40 19.50
C ALA A 642 -15.86 -27.19 20.46
N ASP A 643 -15.69 -26.94 21.74
CA ASP A 643 -16.54 -27.40 22.82
C ASP A 643 -17.77 -26.50 22.99
N HIS A 644 -17.61 -25.18 22.87
CA HIS A 644 -18.69 -24.21 22.77
C HIS A 644 -18.29 -22.98 21.93
N GLY A 645 -19.24 -22.04 21.75
CA GLY A 645 -18.98 -20.71 21.21
C GLY A 645 -19.25 -19.62 22.25
N PHE A 646 -19.21 -18.37 21.82
CA PHE A 646 -19.57 -17.21 22.65
C PHE A 646 -20.52 -16.27 21.90
N LEU A 647 -21.16 -15.39 22.66
CA LEU A 647 -21.79 -14.17 22.16
C LEU A 647 -20.99 -13.00 22.71
N SER A 648 -20.69 -12.02 21.87
CA SER A 648 -20.01 -10.78 22.25
C SER A 648 -20.86 -9.59 21.88
N GLN A 649 -20.92 -8.60 22.75
CA GLN A 649 -21.57 -7.31 22.57
C GLN A 649 -20.74 -6.22 23.26
N ILE A 650 -20.78 -4.99 22.75
CA ILE A 650 -20.04 -3.86 23.35
C ILE A 650 -20.80 -3.30 24.55
N SER A 651 -22.13 -3.19 24.43
CA SER A 651 -23.02 -2.76 25.49
C SER A 651 -23.12 -3.84 26.58
N SER A 652 -23.21 -3.43 27.84
CA SER A 652 -23.47 -4.39 28.92
C SER A 652 -24.89 -4.96 28.78
N PRO A 653 -25.10 -6.27 29.00
CA PRO A 653 -26.44 -6.84 29.02
C PRO A 653 -27.31 -6.16 30.08
N GLU A 654 -28.51 -5.75 29.68
CA GLU A 654 -29.51 -5.18 30.59
C GLU A 654 -29.83 -6.15 31.73
N ASP A 655 -30.17 -5.62 32.91
CA ASP A 655 -30.43 -6.46 34.09
C ASP A 655 -31.64 -7.40 33.90
N GLY A 656 -32.60 -7.04 33.04
CA GLY A 656 -33.75 -7.88 32.69
C GLY A 656 -33.39 -9.13 31.85
N VAL A 657 -32.19 -9.18 31.27
CA VAL A 657 -31.66 -10.35 30.53
C VAL A 657 -31.00 -11.35 31.50
N LYS A 658 -30.73 -10.94 32.75
CA LYS A 658 -30.13 -11.78 33.79
C LYS A 658 -31.25 -12.40 34.64
N SER A 659 -31.46 -13.70 34.53
CA SER A 659 -32.28 -14.43 35.49
C SER A 659 -31.51 -14.54 36.82
N SER A 660 -31.72 -13.62 37.74
CA SER A 660 -31.17 -13.70 39.09
C SER A 660 -31.98 -14.67 39.93
N LEU A 661 -31.42 -15.85 40.20
CA LEU A 661 -31.95 -16.76 41.21
C LEU A 661 -31.71 -16.13 42.59
N LEU A 662 -32.77 -15.64 43.22
CA LEU A 662 -32.71 -15.06 44.58
C LEU A 662 -32.35 -16.13 45.64
N VAL A 663 -32.74 -17.39 45.38
CA VAL A 663 -32.43 -18.55 46.21
C VAL A 663 -32.13 -19.73 45.28
N GLU A 664 -31.01 -20.40 45.51
CA GLU A 664 -30.69 -21.64 44.79
C GLU A 664 -31.62 -22.77 45.28
N PRO A 665 -32.36 -23.45 44.38
CA PRO A 665 -33.28 -24.51 44.78
C PRO A 665 -32.53 -25.71 45.39
N PRO A 666 -33.17 -26.49 46.29
CA PRO A 666 -32.59 -27.72 46.81
C PRO A 666 -32.18 -28.68 45.69
N GLY A 667 -31.00 -29.30 45.83
CA GLY A 667 -30.44 -30.18 44.80
C GLY A 667 -29.58 -29.48 43.74
N THR A 668 -29.39 -28.15 43.84
CA THR A 668 -28.44 -27.40 43.01
C THR A 668 -27.01 -27.94 43.18
N LEU A 669 -26.38 -28.23 42.05
CA LEU A 669 -24.96 -28.58 41.93
C LEU A 669 -24.12 -27.38 41.48
N GLU A 670 -24.68 -26.53 40.61
CA GLU A 670 -24.03 -25.31 40.13
C GLU A 670 -25.07 -24.30 39.63
N ALA A 671 -24.94 -23.06 40.08
CA ALA A 671 -25.70 -21.92 39.58
C ALA A 671 -24.77 -20.94 38.86
N LYS A 672 -25.08 -20.64 37.60
CA LYS A 672 -24.39 -19.62 36.78
C LYS A 672 -25.39 -18.59 36.27
N LYS A 673 -24.87 -17.51 35.68
CA LYS A 673 -25.67 -16.43 35.10
C LYS A 673 -26.68 -16.89 34.04
N ARG A 674 -26.42 -18.01 33.35
CA ARG A 674 -27.19 -18.48 32.18
C ARG A 674 -27.79 -19.88 32.34
N TYR A 675 -27.42 -20.62 33.38
CA TYR A 675 -27.93 -21.97 33.59
C TYR A 675 -27.89 -22.35 35.07
N LEU A 676 -28.74 -23.30 35.41
CA LEU A 676 -28.78 -23.97 36.69
C LEU A 676 -28.63 -25.47 36.44
N LEU A 677 -27.72 -26.11 37.16
CA LEU A 677 -27.52 -27.55 37.14
C LEU A 677 -27.83 -28.12 38.52
N GLY A 678 -28.60 -29.20 38.57
CA GLY A 678 -28.96 -29.83 39.84
C GLY A 678 -29.68 -31.17 39.65
N ARG A 679 -29.86 -31.88 40.75
CA ARG A 679 -30.60 -33.15 40.81
C ARG A 679 -31.98 -32.91 41.39
N ASN A 680 -33.01 -33.41 40.72
CA ASN A 680 -34.41 -33.23 41.13
C ASN A 680 -34.77 -31.76 41.39
N LEU A 681 -34.30 -30.86 40.50
CA LEU A 681 -34.67 -29.45 40.55
C LEU A 681 -36.19 -29.32 40.39
N PRO A 682 -36.82 -28.35 41.09
CA PRO A 682 -38.24 -28.06 40.90
C PRO A 682 -38.49 -27.56 39.46
N ASP A 683 -39.65 -27.93 38.92
CA ASP A 683 -40.14 -27.47 37.60
C ASP A 683 -40.31 -25.95 37.52
#